data_AF-A0A6I0K8M6-F1
#
_entry.id   AF-A0A6I0K8M6-F1
#
_cell.length_a   1.000
_cell.length_b   1.000
_cell.length_c   1.000
_cell.angle_alpha   90.00
_cell.angle_beta   90.00
_cell.angle_gamma   90.00
#
_symmetry.space_group_name_H-M   'P 1'
#
loop_
_entity.id
_entity.type
_entity.pdbx_description
1 polymer ?
#
loop_
_entity_poly.entity_id
_entity_poly.type
_entity_poly.pdbx_seq_one_letter_code
_entity_poly.pdbx_strand_id
1 'polypeptide(L)'
;MKINKWLYMSAALLVLAGCNDDWNEDKLDGFKRPEVTDIKKIEYTLLDADYKAIATNKTNKALAESLGLSDALSKLTNDKYFTDEIPASKFMPAFLSDTYPTADDKSAVKVTYSKLVGEPEYLATIGGAKHYQLTADDYAKVWGESVKAPFLSPKTENRISKLLGEAMENAAEGDMVMVDYAYSETEPSIGGGEEKMVYQQVSEITEEGGNYVIVAPDKDGNLIPFGKLQDESKNYGHMAGEAVTVADGFITSDVTDYVIAVVPSSVGYTLQRPDGKFIYQQGTYNSFNLGATIPDNAFANWVFQPIQDGMFTLVNDENKKTVKLNFYEKGGSYSYGCYPGASFGEYLNASMKVNDGGFKAQNIALEEVSYVWKYDAGYGYWKAGAYANNKNNPTESWLVSPEIDLSKATKPVLSFDNILNHLKGHERAGYVEAYILADYTDDVQTAAKTLVEGITWGSGSSWTTVNSGDIDLSAYAGKKVRLAFMYKSTTECAPTFEVYNIAVKEPIKGYYADVKIFKQIPESEAAMSVSAYGMASTRTADGCNRTALYAYDGSGWNKHALNGITLDVMQPEAYSSLGMGYLTSASTVLPVYLKNAYPYAQEEDVIAVAYYTSAENAVAAKELIYNGTEWVMTQKAISVVDQFVKSNGAWVYDPSVVLELPAGKNQPVSSVYYQAMTDWVWENVDVPNGMVKGQGYVTTYGNNEYYTGASAYQGNVDWRPSAAKNQYPAEYESMADADIVALLQKRFVEVMGEVLASLNPDAKMVDGVDVFYTINFGVYTGTAENWTVVYKLVADGKFEYVEGSLAKR
;
A
#
# COMPACT_ATOMS: atom_id res chain seq x y z
N MET A 1 30.93 -68.12 -7.36
CA MET A 1 31.49 -69.00 -8.42
C MET A 1 31.01 -68.44 -9.76
N LYS A 2 31.94 -68.22 -10.70
CA LYS A 2 31.78 -67.50 -11.98
C LYS A 2 31.41 -68.45 -13.14
N ILE A 3 31.07 -67.85 -14.30
CA ILE A 3 31.21 -68.33 -15.71
C ILE A 3 30.08 -69.28 -16.20
N ASN A 4 29.49 -69.18 -17.41
CA ASN A 4 29.70 -68.31 -18.57
C ASN A 4 28.42 -68.24 -19.44
N LYS A 5 28.09 -67.03 -19.94
CA LYS A 5 27.33 -66.81 -21.18
C LYS A 5 28.25 -67.17 -22.37
N TRP A 6 27.71 -67.59 -23.53
CA TRP A 6 28.35 -67.69 -24.88
C TRP A 6 28.38 -69.03 -25.65
N LEU A 7 27.60 -70.06 -25.29
CA LEU A 7 27.23 -71.15 -26.21
C LEU A 7 25.80 -71.55 -25.80
N TYR A 8 24.72 -71.19 -26.49
CA TYR A 8 24.23 -71.86 -27.69
C TYR A 8 23.34 -70.90 -28.50
N MET A 9 23.94 -69.82 -28.99
CA MET A 9 23.39 -68.91 -29.99
C MET A 9 23.33 -69.55 -31.40
N SER A 10 23.27 -70.88 -31.49
CA SER A 10 23.53 -71.63 -32.73
C SER A 10 22.59 -72.81 -32.98
N ALA A 11 21.55 -73.01 -32.15
CA ALA A 11 20.53 -74.06 -32.38
C ALA A 11 19.12 -73.51 -32.68
N ALA A 12 18.87 -72.21 -32.48
CA ALA A 12 17.58 -71.57 -32.82
C ALA A 12 17.58 -70.91 -34.22
N LEU A 13 18.75 -70.82 -34.89
CA LEU A 13 18.93 -70.21 -36.22
C LEU A 13 18.67 -71.19 -37.38
N LEU A 14 18.33 -72.46 -37.10
CA LEU A 14 18.12 -73.50 -38.12
C LEU A 14 16.66 -73.96 -38.26
N VAL A 15 15.70 -73.33 -37.56
CA VAL A 15 14.26 -73.60 -37.72
C VAL A 15 13.49 -72.44 -38.39
N LEU A 16 14.14 -71.30 -38.64
CA LEU A 16 13.58 -70.20 -39.45
C LEU A 16 13.88 -70.30 -40.95
N ALA A 17 14.65 -71.31 -41.40
CA ALA A 17 14.91 -71.56 -42.81
C ALA A 17 13.86 -72.47 -43.49
N GLY A 18 12.70 -72.67 -42.84
CA GLY A 18 11.58 -73.47 -43.35
C GLY A 18 10.39 -72.68 -43.90
N CYS A 19 10.41 -71.35 -43.81
CA CYS A 19 9.44 -70.47 -44.46
C CYS A 19 10.21 -69.57 -45.42
N ASN A 20 10.49 -70.07 -46.61
CA ASN A 20 10.79 -69.19 -47.73
C ASN A 20 9.46 -68.52 -48.09
N ASP A 21 9.33 -67.22 -47.81
CA ASP A 21 8.12 -66.42 -48.01
C ASP A 21 7.80 -66.16 -49.50
N ASP A 22 8.45 -66.87 -50.43
CA ASP A 22 8.26 -66.78 -51.89
C ASP A 22 6.90 -67.29 -52.38
N TRP A 23 6.06 -67.88 -51.53
CA TRP A 23 4.73 -68.33 -51.98
C TRP A 23 3.82 -67.15 -52.36
N ASN A 24 4.01 -65.97 -51.75
CA ASN A 24 3.20 -64.78 -52.01
C ASN A 24 3.67 -63.97 -53.24
N GLU A 25 4.94 -64.06 -53.64
CA GLU A 25 5.47 -63.25 -54.74
C GLU A 25 5.27 -63.88 -56.12
N ASP A 26 5.27 -65.22 -56.23
CA ASP A 26 5.22 -65.91 -57.54
C ASP A 26 3.80 -66.33 -58.00
N LYS A 27 2.76 -66.17 -57.15
CA LYS A 27 1.41 -66.72 -57.39
C LYS A 27 0.24 -65.73 -57.25
N LEU A 28 0.51 -64.49 -56.84
CA LEU A 28 -0.51 -63.46 -56.59
C LEU A 28 -0.23 -62.17 -57.37
N ASP A 29 0.02 -62.27 -58.68
CA ASP A 29 0.05 -61.11 -59.56
C ASP A 29 -1.33 -60.41 -59.56
N GLY A 30 -1.38 -59.21 -58.98
CA GLY A 30 -2.56 -58.34 -58.95
C GLY A 30 -3.12 -57.97 -57.57
N PHE A 31 -2.62 -58.56 -56.47
CA PHE A 31 -3.00 -58.15 -55.11
C PHE A 31 -1.94 -57.24 -54.48
N LYS A 32 -2.04 -55.92 -54.73
CA LYS A 32 -1.40 -54.94 -53.85
C LYS A 32 -2.16 -54.96 -52.52
N ARG A 33 -1.47 -55.20 -51.39
CA ARG A 33 -2.07 -54.95 -50.07
C ARG A 33 -2.47 -53.47 -50.01
N PRO A 34 -3.68 -53.12 -49.57
CA PRO A 34 -4.02 -51.73 -49.31
C PRO A 34 -3.02 -51.20 -48.26
N GLU A 35 -2.34 -50.10 -48.54
CA GLU A 35 -1.65 -49.35 -47.51
C GLU A 35 -2.72 -48.83 -46.55
N VAL A 36 -2.84 -49.45 -45.38
CA VAL A 36 -3.75 -48.98 -44.33
C VAL A 36 -3.10 -47.74 -43.74
N THR A 37 -3.69 -46.58 -43.98
CA THR A 37 -3.23 -45.30 -43.43
C THR A 37 -4.10 -44.90 -42.23
N ASP A 38 -3.47 -44.52 -41.12
CA ASP A 38 -4.09 -44.03 -39.89
C ASP A 38 -3.96 -42.51 -39.77
N ILE A 39 -4.68 -41.78 -40.62
CA ILE A 39 -4.70 -40.31 -40.63
C ILE A 39 -5.67 -39.81 -39.55
N LYS A 40 -5.16 -39.10 -38.54
CA LYS A 40 -5.98 -38.48 -37.47
C LYS A 40 -6.40 -37.05 -37.83
N LYS A 41 -7.63 -36.66 -37.50
CA LYS A 41 -8.11 -35.26 -37.47
C LYS A 41 -8.92 -35.06 -36.18
N ILE A 42 -8.26 -34.61 -35.12
CA ILE A 42 -8.81 -34.65 -33.76
C ILE A 42 -8.71 -33.27 -33.11
N GLU A 43 -9.70 -32.90 -32.30
CA GLU A 43 -9.62 -31.79 -31.36
C GLU A 43 -9.41 -32.37 -29.96
N TYR A 44 -8.44 -31.83 -29.21
CA TYR A 44 -8.02 -32.36 -27.92
C TYR A 44 -7.79 -31.23 -26.92
N THR A 45 -8.46 -31.29 -25.77
CA THR A 45 -8.25 -30.32 -24.68
C THR A 45 -7.37 -30.94 -23.61
N LEU A 46 -6.27 -30.27 -23.25
CA LEU A 46 -5.39 -30.77 -22.19
C LEU A 46 -6.10 -30.82 -20.84
N LEU A 47 -5.89 -31.92 -20.13
CA LEU A 47 -6.27 -32.12 -18.74
C LEU A 47 -5.07 -31.87 -17.81
N ASP A 48 -5.33 -31.69 -16.51
CA ASP A 48 -4.30 -31.52 -15.48
C ASP A 48 -3.19 -32.59 -15.54
N ALA A 49 -3.57 -33.84 -15.82
CA ALA A 49 -2.62 -34.95 -15.93
C ALA A 49 -1.69 -34.82 -17.15
N ASP A 50 -2.14 -34.16 -18.21
CA ASP A 50 -1.39 -34.01 -19.46
C ASP A 50 -0.26 -33.00 -19.30
N TYR A 51 -0.47 -31.89 -18.58
CA TYR A 51 0.61 -30.94 -18.24
C TYR A 51 1.75 -31.63 -17.49
N LYS A 52 1.42 -32.52 -16.55
CA LYS A 52 2.41 -33.36 -15.87
C LYS A 52 3.09 -34.34 -16.83
N ALA A 53 2.33 -34.96 -17.74
CA ALA A 53 2.89 -35.87 -18.76
C ALA A 53 3.89 -35.13 -19.67
N ILE A 54 3.55 -33.92 -20.12
CA ILE A 54 4.39 -33.04 -20.94
C ILE A 54 5.66 -32.64 -20.19
N ALA A 55 5.53 -32.19 -18.93
CA ALA A 55 6.67 -31.80 -18.09
C ALA A 55 7.61 -32.97 -17.76
N THR A 56 7.07 -34.19 -17.70
CA THR A 56 7.84 -35.38 -17.31
C THR A 56 8.36 -36.22 -18.49
N ASN A 57 7.88 -35.94 -19.71
CA ASN A 57 8.28 -36.61 -20.95
C ASN A 57 9.80 -36.55 -21.16
N LYS A 58 10.39 -37.68 -21.56
CA LYS A 58 11.84 -37.87 -21.68
C LYS A 58 12.47 -36.95 -22.74
N THR A 59 11.80 -36.79 -23.89
CA THR A 59 12.26 -35.94 -24.99
C THR A 59 12.18 -34.47 -24.60
N ASN A 60 11.09 -34.05 -23.95
CA ASN A 60 10.93 -32.69 -23.45
C ASN A 60 11.97 -32.32 -22.39
N LYS A 61 12.28 -33.24 -21.47
CA LYS A 61 13.35 -33.03 -20.47
C LYS A 61 14.72 -32.83 -21.10
N ALA A 62 15.07 -33.64 -22.10
CA ALA A 62 16.33 -33.49 -22.82
C ALA A 62 16.38 -32.15 -23.59
N LEU A 63 15.26 -31.73 -24.19
CA LEU A 63 15.14 -30.43 -24.85
C LEU A 63 15.32 -29.27 -23.86
N ALA A 64 14.59 -29.28 -22.74
CA ALA A 64 14.69 -28.25 -21.72
C ALA A 64 16.11 -28.15 -21.12
N GLU A 65 16.77 -29.30 -20.89
CA GLU A 65 18.16 -29.33 -20.41
C GLU A 65 19.12 -28.66 -21.40
N SER A 66 18.97 -28.94 -22.70
CA SER A 66 19.80 -28.32 -23.74
C SER A 66 19.61 -26.80 -23.85
N LEU A 67 18.46 -26.29 -23.41
CA LEU A 67 18.10 -24.88 -23.45
C LEU A 67 18.30 -24.16 -22.10
N GLY A 68 18.69 -24.87 -21.03
CA GLY A 68 18.79 -24.30 -19.68
C GLY A 68 17.45 -24.02 -19.00
N LEU A 69 16.38 -24.70 -19.43
CA LEU A 69 14.98 -24.44 -19.04
C LEU A 69 14.37 -25.55 -18.16
N SER A 70 15.19 -26.41 -17.56
CA SER A 70 14.72 -27.57 -16.77
C SER A 70 13.79 -27.16 -15.62
N ASP A 71 14.12 -26.09 -14.89
CA ASP A 71 13.29 -25.59 -13.79
C ASP A 71 11.96 -25.04 -14.30
N ALA A 72 11.99 -24.25 -15.40
CA ALA A 72 10.79 -23.71 -16.02
C ALA A 72 9.86 -24.83 -16.55
N LEU A 73 10.40 -25.88 -17.19
CA LEU A 73 9.60 -27.04 -17.62
C LEU A 73 8.98 -27.78 -16.43
N SER A 74 9.69 -27.88 -15.30
CA SER A 74 9.19 -28.60 -14.13
C SER A 74 7.94 -27.94 -13.53
N LYS A 75 7.89 -26.60 -13.55
CA LYS A 75 6.78 -25.79 -13.03
C LYS A 75 5.45 -26.04 -13.75
N LEU A 76 5.49 -26.39 -15.04
CA LEU A 76 4.31 -26.74 -15.85
C LEU A 76 3.41 -27.79 -15.18
N THR A 77 3.98 -28.69 -14.36
CA THR A 77 3.22 -29.70 -13.59
C THR A 77 2.20 -29.08 -12.64
N ASN A 78 2.54 -27.97 -11.99
CA ASN A 78 1.72 -27.34 -10.96
C ASN A 78 0.99 -26.12 -11.51
N ASP A 79 1.65 -25.36 -12.37
CA ASP A 79 1.15 -24.11 -12.93
C ASP A 79 0.05 -24.39 -13.98
N LYS A 80 0.14 -25.52 -14.68
CA LYS A 80 -0.86 -25.99 -15.68
C LYS A 80 -1.10 -24.99 -16.80
N TYR A 81 -0.09 -24.21 -17.14
CA TYR A 81 -0.08 -23.34 -18.30
C TYR A 81 1.31 -23.29 -18.93
N PHE A 82 1.36 -23.12 -20.25
CA PHE A 82 2.61 -22.85 -20.97
C PHE A 82 3.00 -21.38 -20.81
N THR A 83 4.29 -21.08 -20.96
CA THR A 83 4.84 -19.72 -20.91
C THR A 83 5.57 -19.41 -22.21
N ASP A 84 6.02 -18.17 -22.42
CA ASP A 84 6.87 -17.87 -23.59
C ASP A 84 8.24 -18.58 -23.52
N GLU A 85 8.73 -18.90 -22.32
CA GLU A 85 9.95 -19.70 -22.12
C GLU A 85 9.72 -21.19 -22.42
N ILE A 86 8.56 -21.73 -22.04
CA ILE A 86 8.14 -23.10 -22.31
C ILE A 86 6.92 -23.06 -23.25
N PRO A 87 7.10 -22.79 -24.56
CA PRO A 87 5.97 -22.67 -25.47
C PRO A 87 5.45 -24.05 -25.91
N ALA A 88 4.13 -24.20 -26.04
CA ALA A 88 3.51 -25.44 -26.50
C ALA A 88 4.02 -25.88 -27.87
N SER A 89 4.33 -24.94 -28.77
CA SER A 89 4.90 -25.22 -30.09
C SER A 89 6.16 -26.09 -30.04
N LYS A 90 6.97 -26.01 -28.97
CA LYS A 90 8.19 -26.80 -28.77
C LYS A 90 7.99 -28.05 -27.93
N PHE A 91 7.12 -27.99 -26.91
CA PHE A 91 7.00 -29.04 -25.90
C PHE A 91 5.76 -29.96 -26.06
N MET A 92 4.78 -29.56 -26.87
CA MET A 92 3.63 -30.41 -27.22
C MET A 92 3.95 -31.56 -28.20
N PRO A 93 4.84 -31.41 -29.21
CA PRO A 93 5.13 -32.46 -30.18
C PRO A 93 5.51 -33.82 -29.57
N ALA A 94 6.35 -33.83 -28.54
CA ALA A 94 6.78 -35.07 -27.88
C ALA A 94 5.61 -35.76 -27.17
N PHE A 95 4.71 -34.99 -26.55
CA PHE A 95 3.51 -35.51 -25.94
C PHE A 95 2.54 -36.11 -26.98
N LEU A 96 2.34 -35.44 -28.12
CA LEU A 96 1.51 -35.98 -29.21
C LEU A 96 2.11 -37.23 -29.83
N SER A 97 3.44 -37.35 -29.88
CA SER A 97 4.12 -38.57 -30.35
C SER A 97 3.87 -39.77 -29.42
N ASP A 98 3.90 -39.57 -28.10
CA ASP A 98 3.61 -40.62 -27.13
C ASP A 98 2.12 -40.98 -27.10
N THR A 99 1.25 -39.98 -27.28
CA THR A 99 -0.21 -40.13 -27.26
C THR A 99 -0.76 -40.77 -28.54
N TYR A 100 -0.17 -40.45 -29.71
CA TYR A 100 -0.59 -40.95 -31.02
C TYR A 100 0.55 -41.63 -31.80
N PRO A 101 1.08 -42.76 -31.31
CA PRO A 101 2.26 -43.40 -31.90
C PRO A 101 2.00 -44.02 -33.28
N THR A 102 0.75 -44.38 -33.59
CA THR A 102 0.35 -45.01 -34.87
C THR A 102 -0.11 -44.02 -35.94
N ALA A 103 -0.23 -42.73 -35.62
CA ALA A 103 -0.70 -41.74 -36.59
C ALA A 103 0.26 -41.67 -37.79
N ASP A 104 -0.27 -41.61 -39.00
CA ASP A 104 0.54 -41.43 -40.21
C ASP A 104 0.71 -39.94 -40.55
N ASP A 105 1.65 -39.64 -41.45
CA ASP A 105 1.83 -38.29 -42.00
C ASP A 105 0.50 -37.77 -42.60
N LYS A 106 0.32 -36.44 -42.56
CA LYS A 106 -0.94 -35.71 -42.84
C LYS A 106 -2.00 -35.80 -41.73
N SER A 107 -1.70 -36.44 -40.60
CA SER A 107 -2.51 -36.32 -39.40
C SER A 107 -2.45 -34.89 -38.85
N ALA A 108 -3.54 -34.42 -38.23
CA ALA A 108 -3.65 -33.11 -37.60
C ALA A 108 -4.39 -33.22 -36.25
N VAL A 109 -3.88 -32.54 -35.23
CA VAL A 109 -4.52 -32.41 -33.92
C VAL A 109 -4.60 -30.93 -33.55
N LYS A 110 -5.80 -30.43 -33.27
CA LYS A 110 -5.99 -29.12 -32.66
C LYS A 110 -5.99 -29.29 -31.14
N VAL A 111 -5.03 -28.68 -30.47
CA VAL A 111 -4.85 -28.80 -29.02
C VAL A 111 -5.30 -27.51 -28.34
N THR A 112 -6.27 -27.63 -27.44
CA THR A 112 -6.70 -26.55 -26.54
C THR A 112 -5.92 -26.65 -25.24
N TYR A 113 -5.20 -25.60 -24.86
CA TYR A 113 -4.35 -25.55 -23.66
C TYR A 113 -4.31 -24.15 -23.04
N SER A 114 -3.84 -24.05 -21.80
CA SER A 114 -3.69 -22.78 -21.08
C SER A 114 -2.30 -22.18 -21.32
N LYS A 115 -2.23 -20.90 -21.70
CA LYS A 115 -0.98 -20.14 -21.85
C LYS A 115 -0.98 -18.94 -20.90
N LEU A 116 0.06 -18.78 -20.11
CA LEU A 116 0.30 -17.56 -19.32
C LEU A 116 0.48 -16.38 -20.27
N VAL A 117 -0.36 -15.37 -20.10
CA VAL A 117 -0.15 -14.05 -20.69
C VAL A 117 0.47 -13.17 -19.61
N GLY A 118 1.45 -12.34 -19.99
CA GLY A 118 2.04 -11.37 -19.07
C GLY A 118 0.98 -10.44 -18.46
N GLU A 119 1.34 -9.76 -17.37
CA GLU A 119 0.49 -8.71 -16.80
C GLU A 119 0.20 -7.65 -17.88
N PRO A 120 -1.05 -7.17 -18.01
CA PRO A 120 -1.38 -6.11 -18.96
C PRO A 120 -0.40 -4.94 -18.88
N GLU A 121 0.05 -4.43 -20.03
CA GLU A 121 1.08 -3.39 -20.12
C GLU A 121 0.72 -2.14 -19.29
N TYR A 122 -0.57 -1.80 -19.24
CA TYR A 122 -1.08 -0.67 -18.45
C TYR A 122 -0.74 -0.77 -16.96
N LEU A 123 -0.59 -1.96 -16.38
CA LEU A 123 -0.19 -2.14 -14.98
C LEU A 123 1.25 -1.69 -14.75
N ALA A 124 2.14 -1.95 -15.70
CA ALA A 124 3.52 -1.46 -15.66
C ALA A 124 3.56 0.06 -15.84
N THR A 125 2.71 0.63 -16.71
CA THR A 125 2.57 2.08 -16.88
C THR A 125 2.15 2.75 -15.57
N ILE A 126 1.13 2.22 -14.89
CA ILE A 126 0.69 2.73 -13.57
C ILE A 126 1.79 2.56 -12.52
N GLY A 127 2.50 1.43 -12.51
CA GLY A 127 3.63 1.20 -11.61
C GLY A 127 4.81 2.14 -11.84
N GLY A 128 4.90 2.77 -13.02
CA GLY A 128 5.86 3.82 -13.32
C GLY A 128 5.44 5.22 -12.87
N ALA A 129 4.24 5.38 -12.27
CA ALA A 129 3.73 6.68 -11.87
C ALA A 129 4.64 7.36 -10.82
N LYS A 130 4.90 8.65 -11.02
CA LYS A 130 5.62 9.48 -10.04
C LYS A 130 4.71 9.77 -8.85
N HIS A 131 5.31 10.17 -7.73
CA HIS A 131 4.57 10.68 -6.57
C HIS A 131 4.60 12.21 -6.55
N TYR A 132 3.47 12.84 -6.23
CA TYR A 132 3.40 14.27 -5.95
C TYR A 132 2.45 14.52 -4.77
N GLN A 133 2.92 15.24 -3.76
CA GLN A 133 2.13 15.59 -2.59
C GLN A 133 1.86 17.09 -2.59
N LEU A 134 0.58 17.49 -2.48
CA LEU A 134 0.24 18.91 -2.38
C LEU A 134 0.78 19.50 -1.07
N THR A 135 1.45 20.63 -1.21
CA THR A 135 2.03 21.40 -0.10
C THR A 135 1.15 22.60 0.27
N ALA A 136 1.50 23.28 1.38
CA ALA A 136 0.88 24.55 1.77
C ALA A 136 0.91 25.60 0.64
N ASP A 137 1.99 25.65 -0.14
CA ASP A 137 2.13 26.57 -1.28
C ASP A 137 1.18 26.21 -2.42
N ASP A 138 0.95 24.92 -2.67
CA ASP A 138 0.01 24.47 -3.70
C ASP A 138 -1.43 24.81 -3.32
N TYR A 139 -1.80 24.62 -2.05
CA TYR A 139 -3.11 25.06 -1.56
C TYR A 139 -3.25 26.59 -1.63
N ALA A 140 -2.20 27.36 -1.33
CA ALA A 140 -2.23 28.82 -1.46
C ALA A 140 -2.42 29.26 -2.93
N LYS A 141 -1.79 28.60 -3.90
CA LYS A 141 -2.04 28.84 -5.34
C LYS A 141 -3.48 28.52 -5.74
N VAL A 142 -4.07 27.50 -5.12
CA VAL A 142 -5.47 27.11 -5.37
C VAL A 142 -6.43 28.13 -4.77
N TRP A 143 -6.29 28.51 -3.51
CA TRP A 143 -7.27 29.39 -2.86
C TRP A 143 -7.03 30.88 -3.09
N GLY A 144 -5.82 31.27 -3.49
CA GLY A 144 -5.40 32.67 -3.62
C GLY A 144 -5.18 33.34 -2.27
N GLU A 145 -4.94 34.64 -2.26
CA GLU A 145 -4.60 35.40 -1.04
C GLU A 145 -5.79 35.58 -0.08
N SER A 146 -7.02 35.49 -0.58
CA SER A 146 -8.24 35.81 0.17
C SER A 146 -8.80 34.65 1.00
N VAL A 147 -8.39 33.41 0.74
CA VAL A 147 -8.88 32.22 1.46
C VAL A 147 -7.67 31.40 1.87
N LYS A 148 -7.47 31.20 3.17
CA LYS A 148 -6.43 30.31 3.70
C LYS A 148 -7.07 28.98 4.07
N ALA A 149 -6.88 27.99 3.20
CA ALA A 149 -7.35 26.63 3.43
C ALA A 149 -6.28 25.64 2.92
N PRO A 150 -5.71 24.78 3.78
CA PRO A 150 -4.67 23.84 3.39
C PRO A 150 -5.25 22.49 2.94
N PHE A 151 -6.38 22.55 2.22
CA PHE A 151 -7.09 21.40 1.68
C PHE A 151 -7.83 21.79 0.41
N LEU A 152 -8.16 20.83 -0.44
CA LEU A 152 -9.05 21.00 -1.58
C LEU A 152 -10.50 20.70 -1.20
N SER A 153 -11.43 21.19 -1.99
CA SER A 153 -12.88 21.04 -1.82
C SER A 153 -13.51 20.61 -3.14
N PRO A 154 -14.81 20.25 -3.19
CA PRO A 154 -15.49 19.96 -4.45
C PRO A 154 -15.28 21.04 -5.53
N LYS A 155 -15.17 22.32 -5.17
CA LYS A 155 -14.95 23.42 -6.13
C LYS A 155 -13.51 23.58 -6.59
N THR A 156 -12.54 23.07 -5.83
CA THR A 156 -11.11 23.34 -6.07
C THR A 156 -10.30 22.11 -6.44
N GLU A 157 -10.85 20.90 -6.26
CA GLU A 157 -10.18 19.63 -6.63
C GLU A 157 -9.75 19.60 -8.10
N ASN A 158 -10.59 20.13 -9.00
CA ASN A 158 -10.28 20.23 -10.43
C ASN A 158 -9.04 21.09 -10.76
N ARG A 159 -8.50 21.83 -9.80
CA ARG A 159 -7.30 22.66 -9.98
C ARG A 159 -5.99 21.88 -9.81
N ILE A 160 -6.04 20.62 -9.38
CA ILE A 160 -4.87 19.72 -9.34
C ILE A 160 -4.23 19.64 -10.74
N SER A 161 -5.03 19.53 -11.81
CA SER A 161 -4.54 19.48 -13.19
C SER A 161 -3.62 20.65 -13.54
N LYS A 162 -3.95 21.86 -13.06
CA LYS A 162 -3.14 23.05 -13.28
C LYS A 162 -1.85 23.02 -12.46
N LEU A 163 -1.93 22.63 -11.19
CA LEU A 163 -0.77 22.52 -10.31
C LEU A 163 0.26 21.53 -10.87
N LEU A 164 -0.20 20.38 -11.37
CA LEU A 164 0.67 19.40 -12.02
C LEU A 164 1.33 19.95 -13.28
N GLY A 165 0.62 20.76 -14.07
CA GLY A 165 1.20 21.45 -15.23
C GLY A 165 2.34 22.41 -14.85
N GLU A 166 2.22 23.10 -13.72
CA GLU A 166 3.28 23.98 -13.19
C GLU A 166 4.44 23.17 -12.56
N ALA A 167 4.15 22.05 -11.89
CA ALA A 167 5.15 21.24 -11.21
C ALA A 167 5.96 20.34 -12.17
N MET A 168 5.40 20.02 -13.34
CA MET A 168 5.95 19.04 -14.29
C MET A 168 6.06 19.62 -15.71
N GLU A 169 6.91 20.65 -15.89
CA GLU A 169 7.00 21.48 -17.12
C GLU A 169 7.42 20.76 -18.43
N ASN A 170 7.61 19.44 -18.45
CA ASN A 170 7.96 18.67 -19.66
C ASN A 170 7.31 17.28 -19.68
N ALA A 171 6.06 17.17 -19.23
CA ALA A 171 5.34 15.90 -19.26
C ALA A 171 5.14 15.40 -20.70
N ALA A 172 5.40 14.12 -20.94
CA ALA A 172 5.09 13.43 -22.19
C ALA A 172 3.69 12.80 -22.11
N GLU A 173 3.02 12.63 -23.25
CA GLU A 173 1.75 11.89 -23.30
C GLU A 173 1.93 10.49 -22.71
N GLY A 174 1.05 10.13 -21.77
CA GLY A 174 1.13 8.88 -21.02
C GLY A 174 1.92 8.95 -19.70
N ASP A 175 2.60 10.06 -19.40
CA ASP A 175 3.19 10.26 -18.07
C ASP A 175 2.10 10.21 -17.00
N MET A 176 2.37 9.50 -15.89
CA MET A 176 1.44 9.32 -14.78
C MET A 176 2.01 9.85 -13.46
N VAL A 177 1.12 10.36 -12.60
CA VAL A 177 1.44 10.81 -11.25
C VAL A 177 0.35 10.41 -10.26
N MET A 178 0.75 9.77 -9.16
CA MET A 178 -0.09 9.53 -8.00
C MET A 178 -0.01 10.75 -7.07
N VAL A 179 -1.15 11.40 -6.84
CA VAL A 179 -1.25 12.68 -6.14
C VAL A 179 -1.90 12.51 -4.78
N ASP A 180 -1.17 12.84 -3.71
CA ASP A 180 -1.69 12.86 -2.35
C ASP A 180 -2.09 14.28 -1.94
N TYR A 181 -3.29 14.43 -1.36
CA TYR A 181 -3.80 15.73 -0.93
C TYR A 181 -4.79 15.64 0.23
N ALA A 182 -4.90 16.76 0.95
CA ALA A 182 -5.95 17.00 1.93
C ALA A 182 -7.21 17.47 1.20
N TYR A 183 -8.35 16.92 1.59
CA TYR A 183 -9.64 17.19 0.98
C TYR A 183 -10.74 17.28 2.03
N SER A 184 -11.65 18.24 1.87
CA SER A 184 -12.85 18.40 2.69
C SER A 184 -14.08 18.42 1.79
N GLU A 185 -15.13 17.68 2.18
CA GLU A 185 -16.45 17.76 1.53
C GLU A 185 -17.14 19.13 1.76
N THR A 186 -16.59 19.95 2.66
CA THR A 186 -17.11 21.28 3.01
C THR A 186 -16.17 22.38 2.54
N GLU A 187 -16.73 23.44 1.96
CA GLU A 187 -15.98 24.62 1.54
C GLU A 187 -15.43 25.38 2.75
N PRO A 188 -14.22 25.98 2.65
CA PRO A 188 -13.71 26.85 3.72
C PRO A 188 -14.65 28.06 3.91
N SER A 189 -14.79 28.52 5.15
CA SER A 189 -15.61 29.68 5.45
C SER A 189 -15.06 30.94 4.76
N ILE A 190 -15.89 31.61 3.94
CA ILE A 190 -15.50 32.76 3.09
C ILE A 190 -16.00 34.10 3.69
N GLY A 191 -16.31 34.14 4.99
CA GLY A 191 -16.92 35.31 5.63
C GLY A 191 -15.90 36.25 6.28
N GLY A 192 -15.83 37.50 5.83
CA GLY A 192 -15.05 38.59 6.43
C GLY A 192 -15.53 39.08 7.80
N GLY A 193 -15.78 38.15 8.73
CA GLY A 193 -15.87 38.40 10.17
C GLY A 193 -14.62 37.83 10.86
N GLU A 194 -14.41 38.19 12.12
CA GLU A 194 -13.32 37.62 12.95
C GLU A 194 -13.26 36.09 12.75
N GLU A 195 -12.05 35.58 12.50
CA GLU A 195 -11.79 34.15 12.30
C GLU A 195 -12.38 33.36 13.47
N LYS A 196 -13.40 32.54 13.19
CA LYS A 196 -14.08 31.78 14.24
C LYS A 196 -13.09 30.79 14.84
N MET A 197 -12.84 30.92 16.14
CA MET A 197 -11.95 30.03 16.88
C MET A 197 -12.74 28.88 17.49
N VAL A 198 -12.14 27.69 17.46
CA VAL A 198 -12.63 26.50 18.17
C VAL A 198 -11.53 25.97 19.09
N TYR A 199 -11.88 25.06 20.00
CA TYR A 199 -10.96 24.59 21.03
C TYR A 199 -10.83 23.07 20.94
N GLN A 200 -9.68 22.60 20.47
CA GLN A 200 -9.40 21.18 20.22
C GLN A 200 -8.64 20.55 21.38
N GLN A 201 -9.06 19.38 21.87
CA GLN A 201 -8.31 18.66 22.89
C GLN A 201 -6.91 18.26 22.36
N VAL A 202 -5.86 18.56 23.12
CA VAL A 202 -4.48 18.19 22.77
C VAL A 202 -3.79 17.43 23.90
N SER A 203 -2.77 16.63 23.56
CA SER A 203 -1.96 15.84 24.49
C SER A 203 -0.59 16.45 24.80
N GLU A 204 -0.30 17.64 24.27
CA GLU A 204 0.92 18.40 24.55
C GLU A 204 0.68 19.91 24.45
N ILE A 205 1.57 20.69 25.06
CA ILE A 205 1.64 22.14 24.88
C ILE A 205 2.82 22.44 23.95
N THR A 206 2.60 23.29 22.96
CA THR A 206 3.66 23.71 22.03
C THR A 206 4.71 24.54 22.75
N GLU A 207 5.99 24.41 22.36
CA GLU A 207 7.08 25.16 22.99
C GLU A 207 6.87 26.68 22.97
N GLU A 208 6.19 27.19 21.94
CA GLU A 208 5.82 28.60 21.78
C GLU A 208 4.67 29.05 22.70
N GLY A 209 4.02 28.13 23.41
CA GLY A 209 2.79 28.37 24.15
C GLY A 209 1.59 28.57 23.22
N GLY A 210 0.61 29.36 23.66
CA GLY A 210 -0.61 29.65 22.89
C GLY A 210 -1.82 29.92 23.78
N ASN A 211 -3.01 29.97 23.18
CA ASN A 211 -4.28 30.14 23.89
C ASN A 211 -4.92 28.78 24.14
N TYR A 212 -5.32 28.52 25.39
CA TYR A 212 -5.86 27.24 25.81
C TYR A 212 -7.05 27.39 26.75
N VAL A 213 -7.99 26.44 26.68
CA VAL A 213 -9.00 26.25 27.73
C VAL A 213 -8.56 25.06 28.58
N ILE A 214 -8.40 25.30 29.88
CA ILE A 214 -7.99 24.28 30.86
C ILE A 214 -9.25 23.79 31.56
N VAL A 215 -9.50 22.48 31.55
CA VAL A 215 -10.71 21.89 32.14
C VAL A 215 -10.37 20.67 32.99
N ALA A 216 -11.26 20.24 33.87
CA ALA A 216 -11.10 19.00 34.65
C ALA A 216 -12.47 18.32 34.83
N PRO A 217 -12.52 16.97 34.84
CA PRO A 217 -13.77 16.26 35.05
C PRO A 217 -14.27 16.44 36.48
N ASP A 218 -15.58 16.51 36.65
CA ASP A 218 -16.27 16.33 37.92
C ASP A 218 -16.51 14.82 38.21
N LYS A 219 -17.21 14.47 39.31
CA LYS A 219 -17.49 13.06 39.66
C LYS A 219 -18.37 12.34 38.62
N ASP A 220 -19.12 13.07 37.81
CA ASP A 220 -19.99 12.55 36.75
C ASP A 220 -19.31 12.60 35.37
N GLY A 221 -18.09 13.14 35.28
CA GLY A 221 -17.29 13.26 34.07
C GLY A 221 -17.51 14.55 33.28
N ASN A 222 -18.34 15.48 33.77
CA ASN A 222 -18.54 16.77 33.11
C ASN A 222 -17.28 17.64 33.27
N LEU A 223 -16.87 18.33 32.20
CA LEU A 223 -15.64 19.10 32.20
C LEU A 223 -15.88 20.52 32.73
N ILE A 224 -15.35 20.84 33.89
CA ILE A 224 -15.43 22.18 34.50
C ILE A 224 -14.24 23.02 34.01
N PRO A 225 -14.41 24.29 33.61
CA PRO A 225 -13.31 25.13 33.15
C PRO A 225 -12.61 25.89 34.29
N PHE A 226 -11.29 26.07 34.13
CA PHE A 226 -10.42 26.85 34.99
C PHE A 226 -10.20 28.26 34.41
N GLY A 227 -10.14 29.30 35.25
CA GLY A 227 -9.75 30.65 34.82
C GLY A 227 -10.47 31.80 35.52
N LYS A 228 -11.70 31.56 36.04
CA LYS A 228 -12.49 32.56 36.77
C LYS A 228 -12.57 32.22 38.25
N LEU A 229 -12.46 33.23 39.11
CA LEU A 229 -12.70 33.10 40.54
C LEU A 229 -14.18 32.83 40.81
N GLN A 230 -14.47 32.10 41.88
CA GLN A 230 -15.84 31.97 42.40
C GLN A 230 -16.44 33.33 42.80
N ASP A 231 -15.60 34.28 43.23
CA ASP A 231 -15.98 35.65 43.57
C ASP A 231 -15.08 36.62 42.79
N GLU A 232 -15.52 37.00 41.59
CA GLU A 232 -14.83 37.91 40.68
C GLU A 232 -14.73 39.36 41.20
N SER A 233 -15.37 39.70 42.33
CA SER A 233 -15.16 40.99 42.99
C SER A 233 -13.79 41.09 43.69
N LYS A 234 -13.09 39.95 43.86
CA LYS A 234 -11.78 39.84 44.50
C LYS A 234 -10.67 39.62 43.48
N ASN A 235 -9.44 39.84 43.91
CA ASN A 235 -8.22 39.51 43.16
C ASN A 235 -7.53 38.24 43.71
N TYR A 236 -8.23 37.45 44.53
CA TYR A 236 -7.77 36.17 45.03
C TYR A 236 -8.95 35.26 45.36
N GLY A 237 -8.77 33.95 45.23
CA GLY A 237 -9.81 32.96 45.55
C GLY A 237 -9.62 31.62 44.85
N HIS A 238 -10.57 30.73 45.08
CA HIS A 238 -10.71 29.49 44.32
C HIS A 238 -11.36 29.79 42.97
N MET A 239 -11.03 28.99 41.95
CA MET A 239 -11.62 29.16 40.62
C MET A 239 -12.74 28.16 40.38
N ALA A 240 -13.75 28.53 39.60
CA ALA A 240 -14.85 27.64 39.23
C ALA A 240 -15.48 28.08 37.91
N GLY A 241 -16.30 27.22 37.33
CA GLY A 241 -17.08 27.51 36.15
C GLY A 241 -18.23 26.52 35.99
N GLU A 242 -19.05 26.74 34.97
CA GLU A 242 -20.09 25.80 34.56
C GLU A 242 -19.51 24.78 33.58
N ALA A 243 -20.05 23.56 33.58
CA ALA A 243 -19.54 22.50 32.72
C ALA A 243 -19.58 22.88 31.24
N VAL A 244 -18.49 22.63 30.52
CA VAL A 244 -18.40 22.82 29.07
C VAL A 244 -18.99 21.61 28.34
N THR A 245 -19.53 21.86 27.15
CA THR A 245 -19.98 20.79 26.26
C THR A 245 -18.84 20.43 25.30
N VAL A 246 -18.55 19.14 25.16
CA VAL A 246 -17.54 18.63 24.22
C VAL A 246 -18.19 17.67 23.24
N ALA A 247 -17.92 17.84 21.95
CA ALA A 247 -18.31 16.94 20.87
C ALA A 247 -17.12 16.72 19.93
N ASP A 248 -16.86 15.47 19.55
CA ASP A 248 -15.79 15.10 18.61
C ASP A 248 -14.39 15.64 18.94
N GLY A 249 -14.09 15.79 20.24
CA GLY A 249 -12.81 16.33 20.71
C GLY A 249 -12.73 17.87 20.75
N PHE A 250 -13.83 18.57 20.48
CA PHE A 250 -13.91 20.03 20.50
C PHE A 250 -14.88 20.55 21.56
N ILE A 251 -14.56 21.67 22.19
CA ILE A 251 -15.53 22.40 23.02
C ILE A 251 -16.53 23.12 22.11
N THR A 252 -17.83 22.89 22.35
CA THR A 252 -18.94 23.50 21.59
C THR A 252 -19.69 24.58 22.36
N SER A 253 -19.51 24.67 23.68
CA SER A 253 -20.02 25.78 24.51
C SER A 253 -19.14 27.03 24.40
N ASP A 254 -19.69 28.21 24.67
CA ASP A 254 -18.91 29.44 24.74
C ASP A 254 -17.96 29.42 25.96
N VAL A 255 -16.67 29.59 25.69
CA VAL A 255 -15.57 29.55 26.67
C VAL A 255 -14.68 30.77 26.58
N THR A 256 -15.13 31.85 25.94
CA THR A 256 -14.33 33.07 25.68
C THR A 256 -13.71 33.63 26.96
N ASP A 257 -14.44 33.60 28.08
CA ASP A 257 -13.95 34.07 29.39
C ASP A 257 -12.93 33.13 30.08
N TYR A 258 -12.75 31.91 29.57
CA TYR A 258 -11.88 30.87 30.13
C TYR A 258 -10.65 30.58 29.24
N VAL A 259 -10.43 31.38 28.19
CA VAL A 259 -9.25 31.27 27.33
C VAL A 259 -8.02 31.80 28.07
N ILE A 260 -7.13 30.91 28.48
CA ILE A 260 -5.89 31.24 29.16
C ILE A 260 -4.77 31.32 28.14
N ALA A 261 -4.12 32.48 28.05
CA ALA A 261 -2.86 32.62 27.35
C ALA A 261 -1.76 31.95 28.17
N VAL A 262 -1.17 30.90 27.60
CA VAL A 262 -0.07 30.11 28.16
C VAL A 262 1.21 30.59 27.48
N VAL A 263 2.03 31.35 28.20
CA VAL A 263 3.20 32.06 27.63
C VAL A 263 4.49 31.46 28.19
N PRO A 264 5.47 31.05 27.35
CA PRO A 264 6.71 30.45 27.82
C PRO A 264 7.46 31.33 28.83
N SER A 265 8.11 30.69 29.81
CA SER A 265 8.96 31.32 30.82
C SER A 265 10.29 30.54 30.96
N SER A 266 11.17 30.96 31.87
CA SER A 266 12.47 30.31 32.05
C SER A 266 12.41 28.88 32.58
N VAL A 267 11.28 28.43 33.14
CA VAL A 267 11.13 27.10 33.76
C VAL A 267 9.83 26.38 33.36
N GLY A 268 8.98 27.02 32.54
CA GLY A 268 7.67 26.50 32.16
C GLY A 268 6.86 27.57 31.45
N TYR A 269 5.68 27.91 32.00
CA TYR A 269 4.78 28.89 31.42
C TYR A 269 4.21 29.84 32.49
N THR A 270 3.91 31.07 32.09
CA THR A 270 3.00 31.96 32.82
C THR A 270 1.59 31.82 32.25
N LEU A 271 0.58 32.02 33.11
CA LEU A 271 -0.84 31.91 32.73
C LEU A 271 -1.50 33.28 32.85
N GLN A 272 -2.12 33.75 31.77
CA GLN A 272 -2.80 35.05 31.73
C GLN A 272 -4.24 34.89 31.26
N ARG A 273 -5.17 35.53 31.98
CA ARG A 273 -6.60 35.54 31.65
C ARG A 273 -6.91 36.46 30.45
N PRO A 274 -8.11 36.35 29.85
CA PRO A 274 -8.55 37.27 28.78
C PRO A 274 -8.59 38.75 29.20
N ASP A 275 -8.75 39.05 30.50
CA ASP A 275 -8.74 40.41 31.04
C ASP A 275 -7.33 40.97 31.30
N GLY A 276 -6.29 40.24 30.87
CA GLY A 276 -4.88 40.62 31.01
C GLY A 276 -4.28 40.36 32.40
N LYS A 277 -5.01 39.78 33.34
CA LYS A 277 -4.45 39.45 34.67
C LYS A 277 -3.73 38.11 34.66
N PHE A 278 -2.53 38.09 35.23
CA PHE A 278 -1.76 36.89 35.49
C PHE A 278 -2.34 36.07 36.63
N ILE A 279 -2.31 34.75 36.49
CA ILE A 279 -2.67 33.79 37.53
C ILE A 279 -1.39 33.32 38.23
N TYR A 280 -1.31 33.55 39.53
CA TYR A 280 -0.17 33.16 40.36
C TYR A 280 -0.62 32.72 41.75
N GLN A 281 0.31 32.20 42.56
CA GLN A 281 0.08 32.00 43.99
C GLN A 281 0.96 32.92 44.83
N GLN A 282 0.50 33.22 46.04
CA GLN A 282 1.29 33.95 47.03
C GLN A 282 1.02 33.40 48.44
N GLY A 283 2.09 33.24 49.23
CA GLY A 283 2.00 32.72 50.59
C GLY A 283 1.68 31.22 50.66
N THR A 284 0.96 30.80 51.70
CA THR A 284 0.72 29.37 52.01
C THR A 284 -0.67 28.86 51.63
N TYR A 285 -1.53 29.73 51.08
CA TYR A 285 -2.92 29.41 50.73
C TYR A 285 -3.04 28.43 49.56
N ASN A 286 -4.18 27.75 49.45
CA ASN A 286 -4.49 26.85 48.32
C ASN A 286 -5.36 27.53 47.24
N SER A 287 -5.51 28.85 47.32
CA SER A 287 -6.21 29.69 46.36
C SER A 287 -5.24 30.31 45.35
N PHE A 288 -5.79 30.96 44.33
CA PHE A 288 -5.04 31.72 43.33
C PHE A 288 -5.09 33.22 43.64
N ASN A 289 -4.15 33.96 43.09
CA ASN A 289 -4.08 35.42 43.07
C ASN A 289 -4.10 35.90 41.62
N LEU A 290 -4.63 37.11 41.40
CA LEU A 290 -4.75 37.76 40.11
C LEU A 290 -4.15 39.17 40.16
N GLY A 291 -3.41 39.54 39.12
CA GLY A 291 -2.83 40.89 39.00
C GLY A 291 -2.42 41.23 37.58
N ALA A 292 -2.46 42.52 37.22
CA ALA A 292 -2.00 42.99 35.90
C ALA A 292 -0.48 42.81 35.69
N THR A 293 0.26 42.61 36.79
CA THR A 293 1.70 42.32 36.82
C THR A 293 1.97 41.19 37.80
N ILE A 294 3.06 40.46 37.61
CA ILE A 294 3.52 39.42 38.54
C ILE A 294 4.39 40.08 39.63
N PRO A 295 4.02 40.01 40.93
CA PRO A 295 4.87 40.50 42.02
C PRO A 295 6.17 39.70 42.18
N ASP A 296 7.26 40.33 42.66
CA ASP A 296 8.57 39.67 42.84
C ASP A 296 8.55 38.43 43.77
N ASN A 297 7.58 38.35 44.69
CA ASN A 297 7.42 37.24 45.63
C ASN A 297 6.25 36.31 45.29
N ALA A 298 5.76 36.37 44.05
CA ALA A 298 4.69 35.52 43.56
C ALA A 298 5.24 34.28 42.86
N PHE A 299 4.55 33.16 43.06
CA PHE A 299 4.82 31.91 42.36
C PHE A 299 3.97 31.87 41.09
N ALA A 300 4.56 32.23 39.95
CA ALA A 300 3.83 32.43 38.69
C ALA A 300 4.25 31.51 37.53
N ASN A 301 5.24 30.65 37.76
CA ASN A 301 5.70 29.66 36.79
C ASN A 301 4.96 28.33 36.97
N TRP A 302 4.39 27.84 35.89
CA TRP A 302 3.56 26.64 35.84
C TRP A 302 4.13 25.63 34.84
N VAL A 303 4.11 24.36 35.21
CA VAL A 303 4.61 23.24 34.41
C VAL A 303 3.46 22.26 34.19
N PHE A 304 3.18 21.97 32.92
CA PHE A 304 2.22 20.94 32.53
C PHE A 304 2.95 19.61 32.36
N GLN A 305 2.66 18.66 33.24
CA GLN A 305 3.28 17.33 33.20
C GLN A 305 2.28 16.34 32.61
N PRO A 306 2.51 15.82 31.39
CA PRO A 306 1.57 14.90 30.76
C PRO A 306 1.43 13.61 31.57
N ILE A 307 0.19 13.13 31.68
CA ILE A 307 -0.19 11.85 32.27
C ILE A 307 -0.75 10.95 31.15
N GLN A 308 -1.70 10.06 31.45
CA GLN A 308 -2.41 9.26 30.45
C GLN A 308 -3.62 10.02 29.88
N ASP A 309 -4.11 9.57 28.70
CA ASP A 309 -5.37 10.01 28.10
C ASP A 309 -5.51 11.53 27.87
N GLY A 310 -4.40 12.20 27.55
CA GLY A 310 -4.35 13.64 27.30
C GLY A 310 -4.60 14.50 28.56
N MET A 311 -4.46 13.93 29.75
CA MET A 311 -4.48 14.67 31.01
C MET A 311 -3.11 15.18 31.40
N PHE A 312 -3.09 16.21 32.24
CA PHE A 312 -1.90 16.88 32.74
C PHE A 312 -2.00 17.14 34.23
N THR A 313 -0.89 16.94 34.92
CA THR A 313 -0.65 17.52 36.24
C THR A 313 -0.14 18.95 36.03
N LEU A 314 -0.91 19.95 36.42
CA LEU A 314 -0.48 21.36 36.35
C LEU A 314 0.16 21.77 37.69
N VAL A 315 1.49 21.91 37.69
CA VAL A 315 2.31 22.12 38.90
C VAL A 315 2.93 23.50 38.89
N ASN A 316 2.94 24.19 40.02
CA ASN A 316 3.73 25.40 40.20
C ASN A 316 5.21 25.04 40.44
N ASP A 317 6.13 25.64 39.70
CA ASP A 317 7.55 25.29 39.80
C ASP A 317 8.19 25.68 41.14
N GLU A 318 7.75 26.75 41.79
CA GLU A 318 8.46 27.25 42.97
C GLU A 318 7.97 26.57 44.25
N ASN A 319 6.65 26.54 44.46
CA ASN A 319 6.06 25.99 45.68
C ASN A 319 5.64 24.51 45.56
N LYS A 320 5.79 23.93 44.36
CA LYS A 320 5.49 22.53 44.02
C LYS A 320 4.04 22.09 44.34
N LYS A 321 3.10 23.03 44.43
CA LYS A 321 1.67 22.74 44.56
C LYS A 321 1.05 22.47 43.18
N THR A 322 -0.01 21.67 43.18
CA THR A 322 -0.69 21.19 41.99
C THR A 322 -2.10 21.75 41.89
N VAL A 323 -2.47 22.26 40.73
CA VAL A 323 -3.85 22.65 40.42
C VAL A 323 -4.72 21.39 40.34
N LYS A 324 -5.77 21.34 41.16
CA LYS A 324 -6.75 20.24 41.15
C LYS A 324 -8.16 20.81 41.20
N LEU A 325 -9.08 20.21 40.46
CA LEU A 325 -10.50 20.41 40.71
C LEU A 325 -10.90 19.58 41.93
N ASN A 326 -11.41 20.24 42.97
CA ASN A 326 -11.82 19.61 44.21
C ASN A 326 -13.35 19.69 44.39
N PHE A 327 -13.95 18.63 44.95
CA PHE A 327 -15.34 18.66 45.40
C PHE A 327 -15.42 19.05 46.88
N TYR A 328 -16.03 20.20 47.17
CA TYR A 328 -16.23 20.67 48.53
C TYR A 328 -17.55 20.13 49.11
N GLU A 329 -17.47 18.99 49.81
CA GLU A 329 -18.62 18.24 50.35
C GLU A 329 -19.63 19.12 51.13
N LYS A 330 -19.17 20.09 51.92
CA LYS A 330 -20.04 20.94 52.75
C LYS A 330 -20.85 21.96 51.92
N GLY A 331 -20.36 22.32 50.74
CA GLY A 331 -21.01 23.27 49.82
C GLY A 331 -21.66 22.62 48.60
N GLY A 332 -21.43 21.33 48.37
CA GLY A 332 -21.94 20.61 47.20
C GLY A 332 -21.41 21.16 45.86
N SER A 333 -20.23 21.78 45.86
CA SER A 333 -19.70 22.54 44.72
C SER A 333 -18.30 22.10 44.32
N TYR A 334 -17.99 22.19 43.03
CA TYR A 334 -16.65 22.00 42.50
C TYR A 334 -15.89 23.33 42.43
N SER A 335 -14.62 23.29 42.78
CA SER A 335 -13.72 24.44 42.65
C SER A 335 -12.28 24.02 42.50
N TYR A 336 -11.54 24.74 41.68
CA TYR A 336 -10.10 24.62 41.60
C TYR A 336 -9.42 25.26 42.79
N GLY A 337 -8.45 24.54 43.32
CA GLY A 337 -7.40 25.07 44.17
C GLY A 337 -6.05 24.58 43.68
N CYS A 338 -5.00 25.12 44.28
CA CYS A 338 -3.64 24.66 44.06
C CYS A 338 -3.11 24.12 45.39
N TYR A 339 -2.97 22.81 45.47
CA TYR A 339 -2.79 22.05 46.72
C TYR A 339 -1.41 21.39 46.78
N PRO A 340 -0.77 21.30 47.96
CA PRO A 340 0.37 20.42 48.11
C PRO A 340 -0.06 18.96 47.95
N GLY A 341 0.82 18.12 47.38
CA GLY A 341 0.54 16.71 47.07
C GLY A 341 -0.11 15.91 48.20
N ALA A 342 0.35 16.10 49.44
CA ALA A 342 -0.22 15.45 50.62
C ALA A 342 -1.72 15.71 50.83
N SER A 343 -2.28 16.78 50.26
CA SER A 343 -3.73 17.06 50.32
C SER A 343 -4.56 16.08 49.51
N PHE A 344 -3.94 15.40 48.54
CA PHE A 344 -4.54 14.42 47.65
C PHE A 344 -3.79 13.08 47.67
N GLY A 345 -3.05 12.79 48.74
CA GLY A 345 -2.39 11.50 48.95
C GLY A 345 -1.17 11.27 48.08
N GLU A 346 -0.52 12.33 47.57
CA GLU A 346 0.69 12.21 46.76
C GLU A 346 1.90 12.81 47.49
N TYR A 347 2.91 11.99 47.77
CA TYR A 347 4.09 12.37 48.55
C TYR A 347 5.36 12.44 47.69
N LEU A 348 5.39 11.68 46.61
CA LEU A 348 6.39 11.75 45.55
C LEU A 348 5.71 11.32 44.24
N ASN A 349 6.00 12.02 43.14
CA ASN A 349 5.54 11.64 41.82
C ASN A 349 6.56 12.11 40.78
N ALA A 350 7.45 11.20 40.40
CA ALA A 350 8.58 11.47 39.53
C ALA A 350 8.56 10.51 38.34
N SER A 351 7.92 10.94 37.25
CA SER A 351 7.83 10.16 36.01
C SER A 351 9.16 10.01 35.28
N MET A 352 10.09 10.95 35.51
CA MET A 352 11.37 11.12 34.80
C MET A 352 11.27 11.60 33.33
N LYS A 353 10.06 11.69 32.76
CA LYS A 353 9.84 12.15 31.37
C LYS A 353 10.11 13.64 31.17
N VAL A 354 9.83 14.46 32.18
CA VAL A 354 9.90 15.92 32.07
C VAL A 354 11.18 16.48 32.71
N ASN A 355 11.67 15.84 33.77
CA ASN A 355 12.86 16.23 34.51
C ASN A 355 13.42 15.04 35.30
N ASP A 356 14.54 15.23 35.98
CA ASP A 356 15.26 14.21 36.76
C ASP A 356 14.59 13.84 38.11
N GLY A 357 13.39 14.37 38.39
CA GLY A 357 12.66 14.17 39.63
C GLY A 357 13.33 14.76 40.86
N GLY A 358 14.38 15.58 40.69
CA GLY A 358 15.20 16.12 41.78
C GLY A 358 16.09 15.07 42.46
N PHE A 359 16.25 13.88 41.87
CA PHE A 359 17.13 12.85 42.39
C PHE A 359 18.60 13.24 42.20
N LYS A 360 19.45 12.85 43.15
CA LYS A 360 20.89 13.14 43.13
C LYS A 360 21.71 11.88 43.24
N ALA A 361 22.68 11.75 42.35
CA ALA A 361 23.67 10.68 42.40
C ALA A 361 24.76 10.98 43.44
N GLN A 362 25.15 9.99 44.24
CA GLN A 362 26.28 10.01 45.15
C GLN A 362 27.19 8.82 44.87
N ASN A 363 28.33 9.12 44.25
CA ASN A 363 29.33 8.12 43.91
C ASN A 363 30.24 7.85 45.11
N ILE A 364 30.25 6.61 45.59
CA ILE A 364 31.07 6.18 46.73
C ILE A 364 32.41 5.62 46.25
N ALA A 365 32.36 4.76 45.23
CA ALA A 365 33.54 4.18 44.60
C ALA A 365 33.34 4.18 43.09
N LEU A 366 34.32 4.74 42.36
CA LEU A 366 34.38 4.76 40.90
C LEU A 366 35.74 4.26 40.46
N GLU A 367 35.79 3.12 39.76
CA GLU A 367 37.01 2.65 39.11
C GLU A 367 36.90 2.88 37.60
N GLU A 368 37.77 3.71 37.02
CA GLU A 368 37.83 4.02 35.58
C GLU A 368 36.54 4.53 34.89
N VAL A 369 35.46 4.76 35.65
CA VAL A 369 34.25 5.46 35.22
C VAL A 369 34.13 6.81 35.91
N SER A 370 33.56 7.82 35.24
CA SER A 370 33.39 9.18 35.79
C SER A 370 32.06 9.39 36.52
N TYR A 371 31.05 8.57 36.23
CA TYR A 371 29.77 8.51 36.91
C TYR A 371 29.14 7.13 36.68
N VAL A 372 28.22 6.73 37.57
CA VAL A 372 27.43 5.50 37.41
C VAL A 372 26.00 5.83 37.00
N TRP A 373 25.35 6.74 37.72
CA TRP A 373 23.99 7.19 37.43
C TRP A 373 23.99 8.34 36.43
N LYS A 374 23.15 8.22 35.40
CA LYS A 374 22.89 9.26 34.41
C LYS A 374 21.39 9.43 34.21
N TYR A 375 20.92 10.67 34.29
CA TYR A 375 19.59 11.03 33.83
C TYR A 375 19.60 11.14 32.30
N ASP A 376 18.70 10.41 31.64
CA ASP A 376 18.50 10.49 30.20
C ASP A 376 17.16 11.15 29.90
N ALA A 377 17.20 12.44 29.56
CA ALA A 377 15.99 13.22 29.27
C ALA A 377 15.26 12.75 28.00
N GLY A 378 15.98 12.16 27.04
CA GLY A 378 15.39 11.68 25.78
C GLY A 378 14.53 10.44 25.97
N TYR A 379 14.90 9.58 26.91
CA TYR A 379 14.15 8.36 27.23
C TYR A 379 13.32 8.45 28.52
N GLY A 380 13.55 9.49 29.33
CA GLY A 380 12.76 9.75 30.53
C GLY A 380 13.03 8.76 31.67
N TYR A 381 14.30 8.44 31.96
CA TYR A 381 14.69 7.58 33.08
C TYR A 381 16.02 7.96 33.70
N TRP A 382 16.30 7.43 34.90
CA TRP A 382 17.66 7.33 35.43
C TRP A 382 18.25 5.96 35.09
N LYS A 383 19.49 5.95 34.61
CA LYS A 383 20.23 4.74 34.23
C LYS A 383 21.52 4.61 35.03
N ALA A 384 21.75 3.43 35.61
CA ALA A 384 23.00 3.04 36.22
C ALA A 384 23.71 1.98 35.39
N GLY A 385 25.03 2.13 35.25
CA GLY A 385 25.89 1.13 34.63
C GLY A 385 27.36 1.42 34.87
N ALA A 386 28.18 0.37 34.93
CA ALA A 386 29.63 0.49 35.12
C ALA A 386 30.44 -0.36 34.12
N TYR A 387 29.82 -0.80 33.02
CA TYR A 387 30.53 -1.39 31.89
C TYR A 387 31.08 -0.29 30.99
N ALA A 388 32.40 -0.09 31.00
CA ALA A 388 33.09 0.90 30.19
C ALA A 388 34.46 0.36 29.78
N ASN A 389 35.02 0.87 28.68
CA ASN A 389 36.32 0.41 28.16
C ASN A 389 36.40 -1.12 27.96
N ASN A 390 35.29 -1.73 27.52
CA ASN A 390 35.11 -3.17 27.34
C ASN A 390 35.34 -4.03 28.60
N LYS A 391 35.18 -3.46 29.81
CA LYS A 391 35.32 -4.19 31.07
C LYS A 391 34.25 -3.81 32.09
N ASN A 392 33.96 -4.71 33.02
CA ASN A 392 33.16 -4.41 34.21
C ASN A 392 34.07 -3.66 35.21
N ASN A 393 33.64 -2.49 35.65
CA ASN A 393 34.38 -1.71 36.63
C ASN A 393 33.75 -1.89 38.01
N PRO A 394 34.49 -2.25 39.05
CA PRO A 394 34.00 -2.21 40.43
C PRO A 394 33.54 -0.80 40.82
N THR A 395 32.28 -0.65 41.22
CA THR A 395 31.73 0.65 41.64
C THR A 395 30.70 0.49 42.75
N GLU A 396 30.47 1.59 43.46
CA GLU A 396 29.32 1.78 44.32
C GLU A 396 28.80 3.21 44.15
N SER A 397 27.52 3.35 43.83
CA SER A 397 26.88 4.65 43.68
C SER A 397 25.40 4.58 44.03
N TRP A 398 24.87 5.67 44.57
CA TRP A 398 23.52 5.76 45.09
C TRP A 398 22.75 6.86 44.40
N LEU A 399 21.50 6.61 44.04
CA LEU A 399 20.57 7.61 43.54
C LEU A 399 19.55 7.95 44.63
N VAL A 400 19.63 9.16 45.18
CA VAL A 400 18.83 9.59 46.34
C VAL A 400 17.76 10.58 45.92
N SER A 401 16.51 10.33 46.31
CA SER A 401 15.35 11.19 46.06
C SER A 401 15.40 12.54 46.78
N PRO A 402 14.54 13.51 46.40
CA PRO A 402 14.09 14.60 47.27
C PRO A 402 13.48 14.13 48.60
N GLU A 403 13.22 15.05 49.54
CA GLU A 403 12.58 14.68 50.82
C GLU A 403 11.14 14.25 50.55
N ILE A 404 10.79 13.07 51.03
CA ILE A 404 9.44 12.54 50.99
C ILE A 404 8.83 12.81 52.36
N ASP A 405 7.97 13.82 52.42
CA ASP A 405 7.31 14.24 53.66
C ASP A 405 6.03 13.41 53.90
N LEU A 406 6.16 12.33 54.68
CA LEU A 406 5.07 11.45 55.08
C LEU A 406 4.41 11.89 56.40
N SER A 407 4.64 13.13 56.86
CA SER A 407 4.10 13.64 58.13
C SER A 407 2.57 13.57 58.22
N LYS A 408 1.90 13.64 57.06
CA LYS A 408 0.43 13.54 56.94
C LYS A 408 -0.06 12.20 56.41
N ALA A 409 0.85 11.28 56.11
CA ALA A 409 0.50 9.98 55.55
C ALA A 409 -0.06 9.03 56.60
N THR A 410 -0.93 8.12 56.15
CA THR A 410 -1.50 7.06 56.99
C THR A 410 -1.09 5.68 56.51
N LYS A 411 -1.13 5.43 55.20
CA LYS A 411 -0.77 4.18 54.52
C LYS A 411 -0.09 4.47 53.17
N PRO A 412 1.07 5.15 53.18
CA PRO A 412 1.80 5.43 51.94
C PRO A 412 2.31 4.15 51.30
N VAL A 413 2.22 4.08 49.98
CA VAL A 413 2.68 2.98 49.13
C VAL A 413 3.67 3.52 48.10
N LEU A 414 4.81 2.85 47.97
CA LEU A 414 5.79 3.10 46.92
C LEU A 414 5.52 2.20 45.72
N SER A 415 5.58 2.76 44.51
CA SER A 415 5.65 2.01 43.26
C SER A 415 6.62 2.69 42.29
N PHE A 416 7.29 1.92 41.44
CA PHE A 416 8.16 2.42 40.37
C PHE A 416 8.34 1.38 39.27
N ASP A 417 8.67 1.83 38.06
CA ASP A 417 9.04 0.96 36.95
C ASP A 417 10.56 0.79 36.91
N ASN A 418 11.01 -0.43 36.63
CA ASN A 418 12.41 -0.76 36.53
C ASN A 418 12.74 -1.72 35.40
N ILE A 419 13.96 -1.59 34.87
CA ILE A 419 14.58 -2.54 33.95
C ILE A 419 15.91 -2.96 34.53
N LEU A 420 16.19 -4.26 34.52
CA LEU A 420 17.47 -4.81 34.93
C LEU A 420 17.97 -5.79 33.87
N ASN A 421 19.15 -5.51 33.33
CA ASN A 421 19.83 -6.36 32.36
C ASN A 421 21.31 -6.55 32.73
N HIS A 422 21.99 -7.44 32.02
CA HIS A 422 23.41 -7.74 32.19
C HIS A 422 23.81 -8.19 33.61
N LEU A 423 22.87 -8.77 34.36
CA LEU A 423 23.16 -9.41 35.65
C LEU A 423 23.92 -10.73 35.48
N LYS A 424 23.89 -11.32 34.27
CA LYS A 424 24.71 -12.48 33.85
C LYS A 424 24.59 -13.71 34.77
N GLY A 425 23.42 -13.92 35.35
CA GLY A 425 23.14 -15.06 36.22
C GLY A 425 23.61 -14.90 37.67
N HIS A 426 24.15 -13.73 38.04
CA HIS A 426 24.40 -13.39 39.44
C HIS A 426 23.08 -13.09 40.17
N GLU A 427 23.10 -13.21 41.51
CA GLU A 427 22.00 -12.75 42.35
C GLU A 427 21.89 -11.22 42.31
N ARG A 428 20.67 -10.68 42.19
CA ARG A 428 20.43 -9.22 42.15
C ARG A 428 20.81 -8.55 43.47
N ALA A 429 20.57 -9.23 44.60
CA ALA A 429 20.92 -8.73 45.92
C ALA A 429 22.42 -8.42 45.99
N GLY A 430 22.79 -7.24 46.49
CA GLY A 430 24.17 -6.77 46.51
C GLY A 430 24.65 -6.05 45.23
N TYR A 431 23.87 -6.06 44.14
CA TYR A 431 24.14 -5.26 42.94
C TYR A 431 23.16 -4.10 42.77
N VAL A 432 21.86 -4.33 42.96
CA VAL A 432 20.83 -3.28 42.85
C VAL A 432 19.79 -3.46 43.94
N GLU A 433 19.65 -2.48 44.83
CA GLU A 433 18.70 -2.51 45.95
C GLU A 433 18.09 -1.14 46.21
N ALA A 434 16.92 -1.10 46.86
CA ALA A 434 16.29 0.14 47.30
C ALA A 434 16.26 0.23 48.82
N TYR A 435 16.46 1.43 49.35
CA TYR A 435 16.51 1.71 50.78
C TYR A 435 15.70 2.95 51.15
N ILE A 436 15.15 2.95 52.36
CA ILE A 436 14.66 4.16 53.03
C ILE A 436 15.74 4.69 53.96
N LEU A 437 16.02 5.99 53.85
CA LEU A 437 16.96 6.73 54.68
C LEU A 437 16.16 7.76 55.49
N ALA A 438 15.89 7.46 56.77
CA ALA A 438 15.06 8.33 57.62
C ALA A 438 15.85 9.41 58.36
N ASP A 439 17.18 9.28 58.45
CA ASP A 439 18.11 10.17 59.14
C ASP A 439 19.12 10.84 58.18
N TYR A 440 18.81 10.84 56.88
CA TYR A 440 19.71 11.34 55.84
C TYR A 440 19.99 12.85 55.99
N THR A 441 21.28 13.22 56.03
CA THR A 441 21.79 14.60 56.06
C THR A 441 22.84 14.82 54.97
N ASP A 442 22.40 14.79 53.71
CA ASP A 442 23.21 15.02 52.51
C ASP A 442 24.34 14.01 52.20
N ASP A 443 24.61 13.02 53.07
CA ASP A 443 25.56 11.92 52.83
C ASP A 443 24.91 10.55 53.08
N VAL A 444 24.90 9.72 52.03
CA VAL A 444 24.32 8.36 52.09
C VAL A 444 25.16 7.41 52.93
N GLN A 445 26.47 7.65 53.10
CA GLN A 445 27.35 6.77 53.87
C GLN A 445 27.03 6.83 55.37
N THR A 446 26.69 8.02 55.88
CA THR A 446 26.38 8.23 57.30
C THR A 446 24.93 7.91 57.66
N ALA A 447 24.02 7.85 56.67
CA ALA A 447 22.62 7.55 56.90
C ALA A 447 22.37 6.07 57.23
N ALA A 448 21.44 5.81 58.16
CA ALA A 448 20.90 4.48 58.41
C ALA A 448 20.10 4.00 57.20
N LYS A 449 20.41 2.80 56.73
CA LYS A 449 19.83 2.19 55.53
C LYS A 449 18.84 1.10 55.93
N THR A 450 17.55 1.31 55.68
CA THR A 450 16.53 0.26 55.86
C THR A 450 16.15 -0.30 54.50
N LEU A 451 16.38 -1.60 54.29
CA LEU A 451 16.09 -2.27 53.02
C LEU A 451 14.58 -2.22 52.72
N VAL A 452 14.24 -1.94 51.47
CA VAL A 452 12.86 -2.02 50.97
C VAL A 452 12.61 -3.43 50.45
N GLU A 453 11.77 -4.18 51.15
CA GLU A 453 11.40 -5.55 50.80
C GLU A 453 10.16 -5.59 49.89
N GLY A 454 9.90 -6.76 49.28
CA GLY A 454 8.69 -7.00 48.47
C GLY A 454 8.70 -6.40 47.07
N ILE A 455 9.82 -5.82 46.62
CA ILE A 455 9.95 -5.26 45.26
C ILE A 455 10.04 -6.38 44.22
N THR A 456 9.24 -6.24 43.17
CA THR A 456 9.38 -7.02 41.93
C THR A 456 10.42 -6.36 41.02
N TRP A 457 11.52 -7.08 40.74
CA TRP A 457 12.62 -6.58 39.93
C TRP A 457 12.64 -7.19 38.53
N GLY A 458 13.24 -6.47 37.57
CA GLY A 458 13.61 -7.04 36.28
C GLY A 458 14.45 -8.30 36.39
N SER A 459 14.34 -9.20 35.41
CA SER A 459 14.97 -10.53 35.46
C SER A 459 16.51 -10.53 35.47
N GLY A 460 17.15 -9.39 35.17
CA GLY A 460 18.59 -9.29 34.99
C GLY A 460 19.10 -9.73 33.61
N SER A 461 18.19 -10.07 32.70
CA SER A 461 18.50 -10.63 31.37
C SER A 461 17.65 -10.07 30.23
N SER A 462 16.81 -9.06 30.51
CA SER A 462 15.87 -8.48 29.54
C SER A 462 15.85 -6.96 29.63
N TRP A 463 15.46 -6.32 28.53
CA TRP A 463 15.12 -4.90 28.48
C TRP A 463 13.61 -4.64 28.69
N THR A 464 12.87 -5.65 29.14
CA THR A 464 11.44 -5.52 29.47
C THR A 464 11.25 -4.76 30.77
N THR A 465 10.32 -3.80 30.74
CA THR A 465 9.92 -3.05 31.94
C THR A 465 9.15 -3.93 32.91
N VAL A 466 9.48 -3.81 34.19
CA VAL A 466 8.80 -4.47 35.30
C VAL A 466 8.38 -3.42 36.33
N ASN A 467 7.12 -3.41 36.72
CA ASN A 467 6.65 -2.58 37.83
C ASN A 467 7.04 -3.23 39.17
N SER A 468 7.44 -2.43 40.14
CA SER A 468 7.87 -2.88 41.46
C SER A 468 6.78 -3.59 42.26
N GLY A 469 5.51 -3.39 41.88
CA GLY A 469 4.35 -3.64 42.71
C GLY A 469 4.11 -2.48 43.69
N ASP A 470 3.18 -2.72 44.61
CA ASP A 470 2.80 -1.78 45.67
C ASP A 470 3.55 -2.14 46.97
N ILE A 471 4.53 -1.32 47.35
CA ILE A 471 5.34 -1.53 48.55
C ILE A 471 4.83 -0.67 49.69
N ASP A 472 4.42 -1.31 50.79
CA ASP A 472 3.93 -0.63 51.99
C ASP A 472 5.05 0.15 52.70
N LEU A 473 4.85 1.46 52.85
CA LEU A 473 5.71 2.36 53.62
C LEU A 473 5.07 2.84 54.93
N SER A 474 4.01 2.19 55.42
CA SER A 474 3.29 2.59 56.64
C SER A 474 4.17 2.72 57.88
N ALA A 475 5.29 1.98 57.98
CA ALA A 475 6.27 2.12 59.07
C ALA A 475 6.95 3.52 59.14
N TYR A 476 6.83 4.30 58.06
CA TYR A 476 7.38 5.64 57.92
C TYR A 476 6.32 6.73 57.94
N ALA A 477 5.04 6.39 58.15
CA ALA A 477 3.98 7.36 58.38
C ALA A 477 4.35 8.30 59.55
N GLY A 478 4.12 9.60 59.37
CA GLY A 478 4.49 10.64 60.34
C GLY A 478 5.95 11.11 60.26
N LYS A 479 6.78 10.58 59.35
CA LYS A 479 8.20 10.92 59.22
C LYS A 479 8.52 11.64 57.90
N LYS A 480 9.70 12.24 57.83
CA LYS A 480 10.33 12.69 56.59
C LYS A 480 11.42 11.68 56.24
N VAL A 481 11.43 11.18 55.01
CA VAL A 481 12.36 10.13 54.58
C VAL A 481 12.93 10.42 53.19
N ARG A 482 13.97 9.68 52.81
CA ARG A 482 14.48 9.61 51.43
C ARG A 482 14.38 8.17 50.94
N LEU A 483 13.91 7.98 49.72
CA LEU A 483 14.14 6.77 48.94
C LEU A 483 15.52 6.85 48.28
N ALA A 484 16.29 5.78 48.33
CA ALA A 484 17.58 5.68 47.66
C ALA A 484 17.74 4.33 46.93
N PHE A 485 18.21 4.38 45.68
CA PHE A 485 18.59 3.18 44.92
C PHE A 485 20.10 3.01 44.97
N MET A 486 20.56 1.88 45.49
CA MET A 486 21.95 1.48 45.48
C MET A 486 22.27 0.75 44.19
N TYR A 487 23.38 1.10 43.56
CA TYR A 487 24.01 0.35 42.48
C TYR A 487 25.43 -0.04 42.88
N LYS A 488 25.76 -1.30 42.63
CA LYS A 488 27.09 -1.89 42.76
C LYS A 488 27.44 -2.69 41.51
N SER A 489 28.74 -2.76 41.26
CA SER A 489 29.33 -3.63 40.25
C SER A 489 30.66 -4.17 40.76
N THR A 490 31.10 -5.26 40.16
CA THR A 490 32.37 -5.93 40.43
C THR A 490 33.12 -6.15 39.12
N THR A 491 34.30 -6.74 39.17
CA THR A 491 35.00 -7.20 37.97
C THR A 491 34.24 -8.32 37.23
N GLU A 492 33.39 -9.07 37.94
CA GLU A 492 32.62 -10.19 37.38
C GLU A 492 31.30 -9.74 36.75
N CYS A 493 30.64 -8.73 37.34
CA CYS A 493 29.33 -8.28 36.88
C CYS A 493 29.14 -6.78 37.04
N ALA A 494 28.72 -6.12 35.96
CA ALA A 494 28.26 -4.73 35.95
C ALA A 494 26.87 -4.69 35.28
N PRO A 495 25.78 -4.93 36.03
CA PRO A 495 24.45 -4.90 35.44
C PRO A 495 24.11 -3.51 34.92
N THR A 496 23.10 -3.41 34.09
CA THR A 496 22.48 -2.12 33.73
C THR A 496 21.12 -2.05 34.39
N PHE A 497 20.86 -0.96 35.09
CA PHE A 497 19.60 -0.74 35.80
C PHE A 497 18.99 0.60 35.39
N GLU A 498 17.71 0.59 35.03
CA GLU A 498 16.95 1.79 34.69
C GLU A 498 15.76 1.90 35.63
N VAL A 499 15.43 3.11 36.08
CA VAL A 499 14.32 3.39 37.00
C VAL A 499 13.60 4.68 36.64
N TYR A 500 12.27 4.62 36.65
CA TYR A 500 11.37 5.73 36.30
C TYR A 500 9.96 5.49 36.86
N ASN A 501 9.03 6.44 36.63
CA ASN A 501 7.66 6.37 37.17
C ASN A 501 7.60 6.15 38.70
N ILE A 502 8.50 6.79 39.46
CA ILE A 502 8.60 6.61 40.91
C ILE A 502 7.51 7.41 41.61
N ALA A 503 6.65 6.72 42.34
CA ALA A 503 5.52 7.31 43.04
C ALA A 503 5.46 6.83 44.49
N VAL A 504 5.19 7.76 45.42
CA VAL A 504 4.76 7.44 46.79
C VAL A 504 3.39 8.06 47.00
N LYS A 505 2.37 7.22 47.08
CA LYS A 505 0.96 7.64 47.12
C LYS A 505 0.15 6.88 48.15
N GLU A 506 -1.00 7.42 48.56
CA GLU A 506 -2.01 6.70 49.32
C GLU A 506 -3.42 7.12 48.87
N PRO A 507 -4.42 6.24 48.99
CA PRO A 507 -5.81 6.62 48.78
C PRO A 507 -6.26 7.53 49.94
N ILE A 508 -6.79 8.71 49.62
CA ILE A 508 -7.37 9.62 50.62
C ILE A 508 -8.86 9.83 50.40
N LYS A 509 -9.54 10.30 51.45
CA LYS A 509 -10.95 10.70 51.38
C LYS A 509 -11.06 12.11 50.78
N GLY A 510 -11.62 12.21 49.58
CA GLY A 510 -11.84 13.48 48.87
C GLY A 510 -11.84 13.26 47.36
N TYR A 511 -12.20 14.30 46.61
CA TYR A 511 -12.15 14.28 45.16
C TYR A 511 -11.15 15.32 44.67
N TYR A 512 -10.18 14.91 43.86
CA TYR A 512 -9.18 15.78 43.24
C TYR A 512 -8.91 15.29 41.82
N ALA A 513 -9.25 16.10 40.83
CA ALA A 513 -9.03 15.78 39.43
C ALA A 513 -7.93 16.65 38.81
N ASP A 514 -7.11 16.03 37.97
CA ASP A 514 -6.14 16.66 37.07
C ASP A 514 -6.84 17.31 35.87
N VAL A 515 -6.06 18.04 35.07
CA VAL A 515 -6.62 18.87 34.00
C VAL A 515 -6.45 18.23 32.62
N LYS A 516 -7.37 18.55 31.71
CA LYS A 516 -7.21 18.43 30.26
C LYS A 516 -7.04 19.83 29.69
N ILE A 517 -6.45 19.92 28.50
CA ILE A 517 -6.25 21.18 27.80
C ILE A 517 -6.85 21.13 26.39
N PHE A 518 -7.42 22.24 25.97
CA PHE A 518 -7.97 22.42 24.64
C PHE A 518 -7.31 23.63 23.99
N LYS A 519 -6.54 23.42 22.92
CA LYS A 519 -5.85 24.49 22.18
C LYS A 519 -6.86 25.26 21.35
N GLN A 520 -6.81 26.58 21.43
CA GLN A 520 -7.54 27.47 20.53
C GLN A 520 -6.90 27.39 19.13
N ILE A 521 -7.69 27.01 18.14
CA ILE A 521 -7.29 26.97 16.74
C ILE A 521 -8.40 27.59 15.87
N PRO A 522 -8.05 28.15 14.70
CA PRO A 522 -9.04 28.52 13.70
C PRO A 522 -9.98 27.37 13.35
N GLU A 523 -11.27 27.63 13.16
CA GLU A 523 -12.27 26.64 12.72
C GLU A 523 -11.88 26.00 11.37
N SER A 524 -11.21 26.77 10.51
CA SER A 524 -10.62 26.29 9.25
C SER A 524 -9.54 25.22 9.47
N GLU A 525 -8.71 25.36 10.51
CA GLU A 525 -7.71 24.36 10.91
C GLU A 525 -8.35 23.13 11.56
N ALA A 526 -9.40 23.35 12.37
CA ALA A 526 -10.14 22.27 13.00
C ALA A 526 -10.88 21.37 11.99
N ALA A 527 -11.46 21.95 10.93
CA ALA A 527 -12.10 21.18 9.87
C ALA A 527 -11.12 20.18 9.20
N MET A 528 -9.81 20.50 9.16
CA MET A 528 -8.78 19.56 8.73
C MET A 528 -8.51 18.47 9.76
N SER A 529 -8.42 18.84 11.05
CA SER A 529 -8.06 17.90 12.09
C SER A 529 -9.16 16.88 12.36
N VAL A 530 -10.46 17.20 12.18
CA VAL A 530 -11.55 16.19 12.22
C VAL A 530 -11.40 15.15 11.09
N SER A 531 -10.94 15.58 9.92
CA SER A 531 -10.65 14.68 8.79
C SER A 531 -9.37 13.85 8.98
N ALA A 532 -8.46 14.28 9.86
CA ALA A 532 -7.24 13.56 10.23
C ALA A 532 -7.41 12.66 11.48
N TYR A 533 -8.28 13.02 12.43
CA TYR A 533 -8.56 12.25 13.64
C TYR A 533 -9.32 10.94 13.39
N GLY A 534 -9.88 10.76 12.19
CA GLY A 534 -10.43 9.48 11.76
C GLY A 534 -9.39 8.37 11.53
N MET A 535 -8.08 8.70 11.42
CA MET A 535 -7.07 7.73 10.96
C MET A 535 -5.72 7.90 11.66
N ALA A 536 -5.67 7.74 12.98
CA ALA A 536 -4.40 7.57 13.69
C ALA A 536 -3.88 6.12 13.54
N SER A 537 -3.26 5.81 12.40
CA SER A 537 -2.28 4.72 12.25
C SER A 537 -1.65 4.72 10.84
N THR A 538 -0.35 5.06 10.78
CA THR A 538 0.69 4.64 9.80
C THR A 538 0.78 5.16 8.34
N ARG A 539 0.14 6.28 7.95
CA ARG A 539 0.79 7.33 7.09
C ARG A 539 0.83 8.67 7.85
N THR A 540 1.49 8.61 9.00
CA THR A 540 1.66 9.67 10.00
C THR A 540 2.49 10.84 9.46
N ALA A 541 1.87 12.02 9.25
CA ALA A 541 2.39 13.37 9.63
C ALA A 541 1.78 14.53 8.82
N ASP A 542 1.35 14.32 7.56
CA ASP A 542 1.23 15.45 6.60
C ASP A 542 -0.20 15.88 6.21
N GLY A 543 -1.24 15.37 6.89
CA GLY A 543 -2.62 15.86 6.73
C GLY A 543 -3.37 15.46 5.43
N CYS A 544 -2.78 14.66 4.54
CA CYS A 544 -3.44 14.19 3.31
C CYS A 544 -4.41 13.02 3.60
N ASN A 545 -5.64 13.09 3.07
CA ASN A 545 -6.72 12.11 3.30
C ASN A 545 -7.37 11.58 2.00
N ARG A 546 -6.87 12.01 0.84
CA ARG A 546 -7.24 11.51 -0.48
C ARG A 546 -6.00 11.24 -1.30
N THR A 547 -6.12 10.28 -2.20
CA THR A 547 -5.14 10.06 -3.26
C THR A 547 -5.85 9.83 -4.59
N ALA A 548 -5.24 10.26 -5.68
CA ALA A 548 -5.76 10.04 -7.02
C ALA A 548 -4.63 9.92 -8.05
N LEU A 549 -4.82 9.07 -9.05
CA LEU A 549 -3.88 8.91 -10.16
C LEU A 549 -4.27 9.86 -11.30
N TYR A 550 -3.32 10.62 -11.82
CA TYR A 550 -3.47 11.49 -12.97
C TYR A 550 -2.56 11.03 -14.11
N ALA A 551 -3.00 11.21 -15.36
CA ALA A 551 -2.23 10.97 -16.57
C ALA A 551 -2.23 12.21 -17.46
N TYR A 552 -1.10 12.47 -18.14
CA TYR A 552 -0.97 13.55 -19.11
C TYR A 552 -1.41 13.10 -20.50
N ASP A 553 -2.39 13.78 -21.10
CA ASP A 553 -2.98 13.41 -22.40
C ASP A 553 -2.33 14.11 -23.61
N GLY A 554 -1.16 14.72 -23.41
CA GLY A 554 -0.48 15.57 -24.41
C GLY A 554 -0.89 17.05 -24.35
N SER A 555 -2.04 17.37 -23.76
CA SER A 555 -2.56 18.74 -23.60
C SER A 555 -2.71 19.18 -22.14
N GLY A 556 -2.93 18.24 -21.21
CA GLY A 556 -3.12 18.50 -19.80
C GLY A 556 -3.17 17.23 -18.95
N TRP A 557 -3.09 17.44 -17.63
CA TRP A 557 -3.23 16.37 -16.64
C TRP A 557 -4.69 16.11 -16.31
N ASN A 558 -5.14 14.85 -16.38
CA ASN A 558 -6.51 14.45 -16.06
C ASN A 558 -6.51 13.24 -15.13
N LYS A 559 -7.55 13.08 -14.29
CA LYS A 559 -7.72 11.87 -13.49
C LYS A 559 -7.72 10.65 -14.41
N HIS A 560 -6.85 9.69 -14.14
CA HIS A 560 -6.69 8.52 -14.99
C HIS A 560 -7.84 7.55 -14.80
N ALA A 561 -8.28 6.95 -15.91
CA ALA A 561 -9.26 5.89 -15.95
C ALA A 561 -8.84 4.88 -17.03
N LEU A 562 -9.16 3.61 -16.81
CA LEU A 562 -8.91 2.55 -17.77
C LEU A 562 -10.17 2.31 -18.63
N ASN A 563 -9.96 1.95 -19.89
CA ASN A 563 -11.06 1.59 -20.78
C ASN A 563 -11.55 0.18 -20.49
N GLY A 564 -12.80 0.04 -20.08
CA GLY A 564 -13.47 -1.26 -19.90
C GLY A 564 -13.08 -2.04 -18.63
N ILE A 565 -12.23 -1.48 -17.77
CA ILE A 565 -11.83 -2.06 -16.47
C ILE A 565 -11.90 -0.94 -15.43
N THR A 566 -12.35 -1.28 -14.22
CA THR A 566 -12.36 -0.33 -13.09
C THR A 566 -10.93 -0.14 -12.58
N LEU A 567 -10.49 1.11 -12.49
CA LEU A 567 -9.27 1.49 -11.78
C LEU A 567 -9.63 1.98 -10.39
N ASP A 568 -9.18 1.25 -9.37
CA ASP A 568 -9.24 1.66 -7.98
C ASP A 568 -7.87 2.22 -7.55
N VAL A 569 -7.88 3.40 -6.93
CA VAL A 569 -6.68 3.97 -6.31
C VAL A 569 -6.84 3.82 -4.80
N MET A 570 -5.99 2.98 -4.19
CA MET A 570 -6.13 2.62 -2.78
C MET A 570 -6.00 3.87 -1.89
N GLN A 571 -7.07 4.20 -1.16
CA GLN A 571 -7.14 5.44 -0.38
C GLN A 571 -6.34 5.35 0.94
N PRO A 572 -5.85 6.50 1.50
CA PRO A 572 -5.12 6.52 2.77
C PRO A 572 -5.83 5.80 3.92
N GLU A 573 -7.16 5.93 4.01
CA GLU A 573 -8.01 5.23 4.98
C GLU A 573 -7.88 3.70 4.91
N ALA A 574 -7.76 3.13 3.70
CA ALA A 574 -7.61 1.69 3.53
C ALA A 574 -6.30 1.18 4.14
N TYR A 575 -5.20 1.92 3.95
CA TYR A 575 -3.91 1.64 4.56
C TYR A 575 -3.97 1.72 6.09
N SER A 576 -4.57 2.80 6.61
CA SER A 576 -4.73 3.00 8.04
C SER A 576 -5.57 1.92 8.71
N SER A 577 -6.66 1.47 8.08
CA SER A 577 -7.47 0.35 8.59
C SER A 577 -6.69 -0.96 8.73
N LEU A 578 -5.61 -1.12 7.95
CA LEU A 578 -4.73 -2.27 7.94
C LEU A 578 -3.49 -2.09 8.84
N GLY A 579 -3.34 -0.93 9.49
CA GLY A 579 -2.19 -0.62 10.34
C GLY A 579 -0.88 -0.44 9.55
N MET A 580 -0.94 -0.17 8.25
CA MET A 580 0.23 -0.02 7.37
C MET A 580 0.20 1.28 6.58
N GLY A 581 1.34 1.70 6.02
CA GLY A 581 1.42 2.88 5.14
C GLY A 581 1.70 2.58 3.67
N TYR A 582 2.02 1.33 3.36
CA TYR A 582 2.31 0.80 2.03
C TYR A 582 2.17 -0.72 2.06
N LEU A 583 2.01 -1.36 0.90
CA LEU A 583 1.85 -2.81 0.81
C LEU A 583 3.19 -3.50 0.54
N THR A 584 3.59 -4.40 1.44
CA THR A 584 4.71 -5.33 1.21
C THR A 584 4.24 -6.70 0.68
N SER A 585 2.94 -7.00 0.83
CA SER A 585 2.33 -8.30 0.47
C SER A 585 1.01 -8.11 -0.28
N ALA A 586 1.06 -7.43 -1.43
CA ALA A 586 -0.14 -7.06 -2.20
C ALA A 586 -1.03 -8.25 -2.58
N SER A 587 -0.45 -9.40 -2.94
CA SER A 587 -1.20 -10.62 -3.29
C SER A 587 -2.08 -11.16 -2.16
N THR A 588 -1.78 -10.82 -0.91
CA THR A 588 -2.55 -11.24 0.27
C THR A 588 -3.52 -10.16 0.72
N VAL A 589 -3.13 -8.89 0.61
CA VAL A 589 -3.89 -7.75 1.12
C VAL A 589 -4.99 -7.33 0.15
N LEU A 590 -4.70 -7.26 -1.15
CA LEU A 590 -5.64 -6.75 -2.16
C LEU A 590 -6.94 -7.56 -2.26
N PRO A 591 -6.95 -8.90 -2.19
CA PRO A 591 -8.19 -9.68 -2.15
C PRO A 591 -9.12 -9.30 -0.98
N VAL A 592 -8.54 -9.08 0.21
CA VAL A 592 -9.31 -8.72 1.42
C VAL A 592 -9.80 -7.27 1.31
N TYR A 593 -8.94 -6.38 0.83
CA TYR A 593 -9.29 -4.99 0.56
C TYR A 593 -10.48 -4.88 -0.40
N LEU A 594 -10.40 -5.53 -1.57
CA LEU A 594 -11.47 -5.49 -2.58
C LEU A 594 -12.75 -6.17 -2.09
N LYS A 595 -12.66 -7.21 -1.26
CA LYS A 595 -13.86 -7.81 -0.63
C LYS A 595 -14.62 -6.79 0.23
N ASN A 596 -13.91 -5.89 0.92
CA ASN A 596 -14.53 -4.87 1.77
C ASN A 596 -14.98 -3.65 0.96
N ALA A 597 -14.18 -3.22 -0.02
CA ALA A 597 -14.49 -2.06 -0.87
C ALA A 597 -15.61 -2.35 -1.88
N TYR A 598 -15.70 -3.59 -2.37
CA TYR A 598 -16.65 -4.04 -3.39
C TYR A 598 -17.45 -5.28 -2.91
N PRO A 599 -18.31 -5.14 -1.87
CA PRO A 599 -19.02 -6.28 -1.28
C PRO A 599 -20.10 -6.90 -2.18
N TYR A 600 -20.40 -6.27 -3.32
CA TYR A 600 -21.43 -6.68 -4.28
C TYR A 600 -20.86 -7.04 -5.66
N ALA A 601 -19.56 -7.36 -5.73
CA ALA A 601 -18.90 -7.80 -6.96
C ALA A 601 -19.61 -9.00 -7.60
N GLN A 602 -19.71 -9.00 -8.93
CA GLN A 602 -20.25 -10.08 -9.74
C GLN A 602 -19.12 -10.94 -10.30
N GLU A 603 -19.41 -12.21 -10.59
CA GLU A 603 -18.45 -13.09 -11.25
C GLU A 603 -17.96 -12.42 -12.55
N GLU A 604 -16.65 -12.52 -12.79
CA GLU A 604 -15.93 -11.86 -13.89
C GLU A 604 -15.70 -10.35 -13.75
N ASP A 605 -16.12 -9.69 -12.66
CA ASP A 605 -15.72 -8.31 -12.39
C ASP A 605 -14.19 -8.21 -12.28
N VAL A 606 -13.59 -7.24 -12.98
CA VAL A 606 -12.15 -6.99 -13.01
C VAL A 606 -11.85 -5.61 -12.45
N ILE A 607 -10.92 -5.54 -11.50
CA ILE A 607 -10.44 -4.28 -10.90
C ILE A 607 -8.91 -4.24 -10.93
N ALA A 608 -8.36 -3.17 -11.49
CA ALA A 608 -6.97 -2.80 -11.31
C ALA A 608 -6.84 -1.92 -10.08
N VAL A 609 -5.96 -2.27 -9.14
CA VAL A 609 -5.70 -1.47 -7.93
C VAL A 609 -4.31 -0.85 -8.03
N ALA A 610 -4.24 0.48 -7.99
CA ALA A 610 -3.01 1.25 -7.85
C ALA A 610 -2.72 1.49 -6.36
N TYR A 611 -1.48 1.22 -5.92
CA TYR A 611 -1.10 1.26 -4.50
C TYR A 611 0.39 1.60 -4.31
N TYR A 612 0.75 2.10 -3.12
CA TYR A 612 2.14 2.30 -2.71
C TYR A 612 2.80 1.01 -2.19
N THR A 613 4.06 0.79 -2.58
CA THR A 613 4.85 -0.43 -2.26
C THR A 613 5.93 -0.22 -1.20
N SER A 614 6.32 1.03 -0.92
CA SER A 614 7.41 1.37 -0.01
C SER A 614 7.19 2.70 0.69
N ALA A 615 7.99 2.96 1.72
CA ALA A 615 7.98 4.25 2.44
C ALA A 615 8.40 5.45 1.57
N GLU A 616 9.14 5.22 0.48
CA GLU A 616 9.52 6.23 -0.52
C GLU A 616 8.40 6.54 -1.55
N ASN A 617 7.16 6.08 -1.30
CA ASN A 617 6.00 6.29 -2.17
C ASN A 617 6.13 5.71 -3.59
N ALA A 618 6.89 4.62 -3.77
CA ALA A 618 6.94 3.90 -5.04
C ALA A 618 5.58 3.25 -5.36
N VAL A 619 5.06 3.49 -6.56
CA VAL A 619 3.74 3.03 -7.00
C VAL A 619 3.84 1.65 -7.64
N ALA A 620 2.81 0.83 -7.47
CA ALA A 620 2.57 -0.38 -8.26
C ALA A 620 1.08 -0.53 -8.54
N ALA A 621 0.76 -1.39 -9.51
CA ALA A 621 -0.61 -1.80 -9.75
C ALA A 621 -0.73 -3.31 -9.88
N LYS A 622 -1.88 -3.84 -9.49
CA LYS A 622 -2.26 -5.24 -9.68
C LYS A 622 -3.71 -5.35 -10.10
N GLU A 623 -3.99 -6.25 -11.03
CA GLU A 623 -5.34 -6.57 -11.45
C GLU A 623 -5.84 -7.78 -10.67
N LEU A 624 -7.11 -7.75 -10.25
CA LEU A 624 -7.82 -8.85 -9.62
C LEU A 624 -9.16 -9.09 -10.34
N ILE A 625 -9.56 -10.35 -10.43
CA ILE A 625 -10.85 -10.81 -10.94
C ILE A 625 -11.67 -11.46 -9.82
N TYR A 626 -12.96 -11.17 -9.74
CA TYR A 626 -13.86 -11.85 -8.83
C TYR A 626 -14.36 -13.15 -9.47
N ASN A 627 -14.05 -14.29 -8.86
CA ASN A 627 -14.40 -15.62 -9.40
C ASN A 627 -15.79 -16.13 -8.96
N GLY A 628 -16.66 -15.23 -8.47
CA GLY A 628 -17.95 -15.57 -7.88
C GLY A 628 -17.89 -15.94 -6.39
N THR A 629 -16.70 -16.13 -5.81
CA THR A 629 -16.50 -16.41 -4.37
C THR A 629 -15.53 -15.41 -3.73
N GLU A 630 -14.38 -15.18 -4.36
CA GLU A 630 -13.30 -14.33 -3.85
C GLU A 630 -12.60 -13.56 -4.98
N TRP A 631 -11.90 -12.50 -4.60
CA TRP A 631 -11.01 -11.77 -5.49
C TRP A 631 -9.69 -12.52 -5.61
N VAL A 632 -9.27 -12.84 -6.84
CA VAL A 632 -8.00 -13.50 -7.13
C VAL A 632 -7.18 -12.66 -8.10
N MET A 633 -5.86 -12.70 -7.96
CA MET A 633 -4.95 -11.99 -8.87
C MET A 633 -5.20 -12.45 -10.31
N THR A 634 -5.31 -11.51 -11.25
CA THR A 634 -5.63 -11.81 -12.66
C THR A 634 -4.43 -12.33 -13.45
N GLN A 635 -3.53 -13.12 -12.84
CA GLN A 635 -2.58 -13.92 -13.64
C GLN A 635 -3.39 -14.86 -14.52
N LYS A 636 -3.65 -14.41 -15.75
CA LYS A 636 -4.61 -15.01 -16.65
C LYS A 636 -3.83 -15.92 -17.57
N ALA A 637 -3.83 -17.21 -17.23
CA ALA A 637 -3.63 -18.20 -18.26
C ALA A 637 -4.87 -18.18 -19.17
N ILE A 638 -4.71 -17.83 -20.44
CA ILE A 638 -5.80 -17.87 -21.43
C ILE A 638 -5.87 -19.25 -22.07
N SER A 639 -7.05 -19.65 -22.51
CA SER A 639 -7.21 -20.84 -23.35
C SER A 639 -6.80 -20.51 -24.78
N VAL A 640 -5.79 -21.21 -25.29
CA VAL A 640 -5.27 -21.12 -26.67
C VAL A 640 -5.57 -22.42 -27.39
N VAL A 641 -5.93 -22.33 -28.68
CA VAL A 641 -6.10 -23.49 -29.56
C VAL A 641 -5.05 -23.41 -30.66
N ASP A 642 -4.11 -24.36 -30.65
CA ASP A 642 -3.07 -24.48 -31.67
C ASP A 642 -3.22 -25.78 -32.47
N GLN A 643 -2.83 -25.75 -33.74
CA GLN A 643 -2.80 -26.95 -34.58
C GLN A 643 -1.39 -27.55 -34.61
N PHE A 644 -1.32 -28.88 -34.59
CA PHE A 644 -0.11 -29.66 -34.80
C PHE A 644 -0.37 -30.68 -35.89
N VAL A 645 0.54 -30.79 -36.86
CA VAL A 645 0.44 -31.74 -37.98
C VAL A 645 1.58 -32.75 -37.92
N LYS A 646 1.32 -33.98 -38.37
CA LYS A 646 2.36 -35.00 -38.51
C LYS A 646 2.95 -34.93 -39.92
N SER A 647 4.23 -34.63 -39.99
CA SER A 647 4.99 -34.47 -41.23
C SER A 647 6.37 -35.11 -41.06
N ASN A 648 6.81 -35.90 -42.04
CA ASN A 648 8.09 -36.62 -42.02
C ASN A 648 8.28 -37.46 -40.75
N GLY A 649 7.20 -38.09 -40.26
CA GLY A 649 7.21 -38.93 -39.06
C GLY A 649 7.23 -38.18 -37.72
N ALA A 650 7.25 -36.85 -37.71
CA ALA A 650 7.26 -36.03 -36.50
C ALA A 650 6.03 -35.13 -36.41
N TRP A 651 5.52 -34.90 -35.20
CA TRP A 651 4.55 -33.85 -34.95
C TRP A 651 5.25 -32.49 -34.98
N VAL A 652 4.66 -31.52 -35.67
CA VAL A 652 5.18 -30.16 -35.80
C VAL A 652 4.03 -29.18 -35.60
N TYR A 653 4.30 -28.05 -34.96
CA TYR A 653 3.34 -26.96 -34.84
C TYR A 653 2.97 -26.41 -36.22
N ASP A 654 1.69 -26.17 -36.47
CA ASP A 654 1.17 -25.63 -37.72
C ASP A 654 0.37 -24.34 -37.45
N PRO A 655 0.96 -23.16 -37.68
CA PRO A 655 0.29 -21.88 -37.48
C PRO A 655 -0.58 -21.45 -38.67
N SER A 656 -0.97 -22.37 -39.56
CA SER A 656 -1.87 -22.05 -40.68
C SER A 656 -3.22 -21.54 -40.18
N VAL A 657 -3.73 -20.49 -40.82
CA VAL A 657 -4.95 -19.78 -40.42
C VAL A 657 -6.05 -19.98 -41.45
N VAL A 658 -7.28 -20.21 -40.99
CA VAL A 658 -8.49 -20.07 -41.80
C VAL A 658 -9.27 -18.87 -41.25
N LEU A 659 -9.25 -17.77 -42.00
CA LEU A 659 -9.94 -16.53 -41.67
C LEU A 659 -11.32 -16.52 -42.33
N GLU A 660 -12.37 -16.43 -41.52
CA GLU A 660 -13.74 -16.24 -42.01
C GLU A 660 -14.10 -14.75 -41.91
N LEU A 661 -14.34 -14.10 -43.04
CA LEU A 661 -14.82 -12.73 -43.18
C LEU A 661 -16.30 -12.75 -43.57
N PRO A 662 -17.22 -12.92 -42.59
CA PRO A 662 -18.64 -13.07 -42.87
C PRO A 662 -19.21 -11.83 -43.57
N ALA A 663 -20.09 -12.06 -44.54
CA ALA A 663 -20.87 -11.01 -45.20
C ALA A 663 -21.90 -10.41 -44.24
N GLY A 664 -22.05 -9.08 -44.24
CA GLY A 664 -23.09 -8.41 -43.48
C GLY A 664 -22.63 -7.09 -42.88
N LYS A 665 -23.58 -6.19 -42.61
CA LYS A 665 -23.25 -4.87 -42.13
C LYS A 665 -22.52 -4.90 -40.79
N ASN A 666 -21.42 -4.18 -40.68
CA ASN A 666 -20.62 -4.00 -39.47
C ASN A 666 -20.20 -5.33 -38.80
N GLN A 667 -19.91 -6.37 -39.58
CA GLN A 667 -19.37 -7.61 -39.03
C GLN A 667 -17.98 -7.33 -38.43
N PRO A 668 -17.73 -7.60 -37.14
CA PRO A 668 -16.52 -7.12 -36.46
C PRO A 668 -15.21 -7.51 -37.14
N VAL A 669 -15.02 -8.80 -37.45
CA VAL A 669 -13.79 -9.30 -38.08
C VAL A 669 -13.67 -8.77 -39.52
N SER A 670 -14.75 -8.83 -40.30
CA SER A 670 -14.80 -8.28 -41.66
C SER A 670 -14.46 -6.79 -41.70
N SER A 671 -14.94 -6.02 -40.73
CA SER A 671 -14.73 -4.58 -40.66
C SER A 671 -13.25 -4.24 -40.48
N VAL A 672 -12.52 -4.97 -39.63
CA VAL A 672 -11.08 -4.76 -39.42
C VAL A 672 -10.30 -4.94 -40.73
N TYR A 673 -10.50 -6.08 -41.40
CA TYR A 673 -9.75 -6.40 -42.61
C TYR A 673 -10.11 -5.48 -43.78
N TYR A 674 -11.40 -5.23 -44.01
CA TYR A 674 -11.81 -4.35 -45.11
C TYR A 674 -11.53 -2.86 -44.83
N GLN A 675 -11.49 -2.44 -43.56
CA GLN A 675 -11.05 -1.09 -43.22
C GLN A 675 -9.55 -0.96 -43.48
N ALA A 676 -8.73 -1.93 -43.07
CA ALA A 676 -7.29 -1.93 -43.39
C ALA A 676 -7.03 -1.92 -44.91
N MET A 677 -7.85 -2.63 -45.70
CA MET A 677 -7.79 -2.51 -47.16
C MET A 677 -8.14 -1.11 -47.65
N THR A 678 -9.19 -0.50 -47.09
CA THR A 678 -9.61 0.87 -47.43
C THR A 678 -8.54 1.90 -47.10
N ASP A 679 -7.92 1.76 -45.93
CA ASP A 679 -6.85 2.65 -45.47
C ASP A 679 -5.57 2.45 -46.29
N TRP A 680 -5.22 1.20 -46.63
CA TRP A 680 -4.10 0.92 -47.52
C TRP A 680 -4.30 1.58 -48.89
N VAL A 681 -5.49 1.48 -49.48
CA VAL A 681 -5.82 2.13 -50.76
C VAL A 681 -5.76 3.64 -50.62
N TRP A 682 -6.26 4.19 -49.50
CA TRP A 682 -6.18 5.62 -49.23
C TRP A 682 -4.73 6.11 -49.22
N GLU A 683 -3.88 5.45 -48.44
CA GLU A 683 -2.50 5.87 -48.19
C GLU A 683 -1.55 5.61 -49.37
N ASN A 684 -1.74 4.49 -50.08
CA ASN A 684 -0.80 4.03 -51.11
C ASN A 684 -1.27 4.30 -52.53
N VAL A 685 -2.57 4.60 -52.73
CA VAL A 685 -3.14 4.85 -54.07
C VAL A 685 -3.71 6.26 -54.15
N ASP A 686 -4.69 6.63 -53.32
CA ASP A 686 -5.39 7.91 -53.48
C ASP A 686 -4.52 9.12 -53.07
N VAL A 687 -3.88 9.08 -51.89
CA VAL A 687 -3.03 10.18 -51.39
C VAL A 687 -1.84 10.48 -52.32
N PRO A 688 -1.06 9.50 -52.81
CA PRO A 688 0.06 9.76 -53.73
C PRO A 688 -0.39 10.35 -55.06
N ASN A 689 -1.65 10.11 -55.46
CA ASN A 689 -2.25 10.70 -56.66
C ASN A 689 -2.97 12.04 -56.38
N GLY A 690 -2.84 12.60 -55.17
CA GLY A 690 -3.40 13.91 -54.80
C GLY A 690 -4.91 13.91 -54.65
N MET A 691 -5.53 12.75 -54.43
CA MET A 691 -6.98 12.62 -54.32
C MET A 691 -7.49 13.03 -52.93
N VAL A 692 -8.74 13.49 -52.86
CA VAL A 692 -9.50 13.66 -51.61
C VAL A 692 -10.57 12.57 -51.54
N LYS A 693 -10.88 12.04 -50.35
CA LYS A 693 -11.93 11.02 -50.16
C LYS A 693 -13.22 11.41 -50.88
N GLY A 694 -13.74 10.50 -51.70
CA GLY A 694 -14.88 10.71 -52.59
C GLY A 694 -14.55 11.12 -54.02
N GLN A 695 -13.32 11.57 -54.30
CA GLN A 695 -12.86 11.89 -55.65
C GLN A 695 -12.07 10.74 -56.30
N GLY A 696 -11.42 9.91 -55.49
CA GLY A 696 -10.66 8.74 -55.91
C GLY A 696 -11.39 7.43 -55.67
N TYR A 697 -10.64 6.38 -55.39
CA TYR A 697 -11.18 5.04 -55.15
C TYR A 697 -11.90 4.93 -53.80
N VAL A 698 -11.41 5.63 -52.78
CA VAL A 698 -12.01 5.65 -51.44
C VAL A 698 -13.16 6.63 -51.41
N THR A 699 -14.31 6.20 -50.88
CA THR A 699 -15.52 7.04 -50.82
C THR A 699 -15.39 8.17 -49.81
N THR A 700 -16.34 9.12 -49.83
CA THR A 700 -16.43 10.19 -48.80
C THR A 700 -16.59 9.65 -47.38
N TYR A 701 -17.13 8.44 -47.23
CA TYR A 701 -17.32 7.81 -45.91
C TYR A 701 -16.01 7.25 -45.36
N GLY A 702 -15.02 6.95 -46.22
CA GLY A 702 -13.71 6.46 -45.81
C GLY A 702 -13.70 5.03 -45.25
N ASN A 703 -14.79 4.28 -45.39
CA ASN A 703 -14.94 2.91 -44.88
C ASN A 703 -15.32 1.88 -45.96
N ASN A 704 -15.24 2.32 -47.22
CA ASN A 704 -15.35 1.47 -48.39
C ASN A 704 -14.64 2.12 -49.57
N GLU A 705 -14.24 1.29 -50.52
CA GLU A 705 -13.45 1.71 -51.67
C GLU A 705 -13.75 0.85 -52.90
N TYR A 706 -13.41 1.36 -54.08
CA TYR A 706 -13.64 0.69 -55.36
C TYR A 706 -12.35 0.50 -56.19
N TYR A 707 -11.19 0.42 -55.55
CA TYR A 707 -9.93 -0.11 -56.08
C TYR A 707 -9.89 -1.65 -55.98
N THR A 708 -10.40 -2.21 -54.87
CA THR A 708 -10.59 -3.66 -54.68
C THR A 708 -12.07 -4.04 -54.55
N GLY A 709 -12.91 -3.08 -54.13
CA GLY A 709 -14.34 -3.26 -53.85
C GLY A 709 -14.65 -3.48 -52.36
N ALA A 710 -13.66 -3.42 -51.47
CA ALA A 710 -13.82 -3.72 -50.06
C ALA A 710 -14.71 -2.71 -49.34
N SER A 711 -15.56 -3.19 -48.45
CA SER A 711 -16.38 -2.36 -47.58
C SER A 711 -16.41 -2.88 -46.16
N ALA A 712 -15.85 -2.12 -45.23
CA ALA A 712 -15.96 -2.39 -43.80
C ALA A 712 -17.41 -2.29 -43.33
N TYR A 713 -18.14 -1.27 -43.82
CA TYR A 713 -19.53 -1.05 -43.45
C TYR A 713 -20.47 -2.17 -43.94
N GLN A 714 -20.34 -2.63 -45.19
CA GLN A 714 -21.19 -3.71 -45.72
C GLN A 714 -20.69 -5.10 -45.36
N GLY A 715 -19.44 -5.22 -44.90
CA GLY A 715 -18.76 -6.47 -44.57
C GLY A 715 -18.58 -7.39 -45.78
N ASN A 716 -18.44 -6.84 -46.99
CA ASN A 716 -18.25 -7.61 -48.21
C ASN A 716 -17.35 -6.89 -49.21
N VAL A 717 -17.08 -7.56 -50.33
CA VAL A 717 -16.37 -6.99 -51.48
C VAL A 717 -17.36 -6.80 -52.64
N ASP A 718 -17.54 -5.57 -53.11
CA ASP A 718 -18.46 -5.19 -54.17
C ASP A 718 -17.75 -5.19 -55.53
N TRP A 719 -17.93 -6.29 -56.28
CA TRP A 719 -17.40 -6.45 -57.64
C TRP A 719 -18.41 -6.10 -58.72
N ARG A 720 -19.37 -5.21 -58.44
CA ARG A 720 -20.26 -4.67 -59.47
C ARG A 720 -19.54 -3.60 -60.29
N PRO A 721 -19.39 -3.77 -61.62
CA PRO A 721 -18.77 -2.75 -62.49
C PRO A 721 -19.47 -1.39 -62.42
N SER A 722 -20.80 -1.39 -62.28
CA SER A 722 -21.59 -0.17 -62.16
C SER A 722 -21.26 0.64 -60.90
N ALA A 723 -20.93 -0.04 -59.79
CA ALA A 723 -20.58 0.63 -58.55
C ALA A 723 -19.17 1.26 -58.63
N ALA A 724 -18.21 0.55 -59.23
CA ALA A 724 -16.88 1.07 -59.49
C ALA A 724 -16.90 2.29 -60.43
N LYS A 725 -17.65 2.22 -61.55
CA LYS A 725 -17.84 3.35 -62.48
C LYS A 725 -18.46 4.56 -61.80
N ASN A 726 -19.43 4.35 -60.91
CA ASN A 726 -20.05 5.44 -60.17
C ASN A 726 -19.08 6.13 -59.20
N GLN A 727 -18.19 5.37 -58.55
CA GLN A 727 -17.24 5.94 -57.59
C GLN A 727 -16.11 6.68 -58.29
N TYR A 728 -15.46 6.04 -59.28
CA TYR A 728 -14.30 6.62 -59.95
C TYR A 728 -14.40 6.47 -61.48
N PRO A 729 -15.26 7.28 -62.14
CA PRO A 729 -15.47 7.20 -63.58
C PRO A 729 -14.19 7.41 -64.40
N ALA A 730 -13.24 8.20 -63.88
CA ALA A 730 -12.01 8.54 -64.59
C ALA A 730 -11.17 7.32 -65.00
N GLU A 731 -11.14 6.28 -64.17
CA GLU A 731 -10.49 5.00 -64.49
C GLU A 731 -11.44 4.06 -65.25
N TYR A 732 -12.67 3.93 -64.75
CA TYR A 732 -13.52 2.79 -65.09
C TYR A 732 -14.49 3.01 -66.26
N GLU A 733 -14.83 4.25 -66.61
CA GLU A 733 -15.90 4.53 -67.58
C GLU A 733 -15.60 3.96 -68.98
N SER A 734 -14.33 3.97 -69.40
CA SER A 734 -13.90 3.45 -70.70
C SER A 734 -13.63 1.94 -70.72
N MET A 735 -13.67 1.26 -69.58
CA MET A 735 -13.35 -0.17 -69.47
C MET A 735 -14.59 -1.04 -69.71
N ALA A 736 -14.39 -2.23 -70.28
CA ALA A 736 -15.44 -3.24 -70.35
C ALA A 736 -15.70 -3.81 -68.94
N ASP A 737 -16.96 -4.16 -68.65
CA ASP A 737 -17.38 -4.63 -67.33
C ASP A 737 -16.58 -5.85 -66.84
N ALA A 738 -16.26 -6.79 -67.72
CA ALA A 738 -15.45 -7.96 -67.38
C ALA A 738 -14.00 -7.58 -66.98
N ASP A 739 -13.42 -6.58 -67.64
CA ASP A 739 -12.07 -6.09 -67.35
C ASP A 739 -12.02 -5.35 -66.02
N ILE A 740 -13.09 -4.64 -65.65
CA ILE A 740 -13.23 -3.99 -64.34
C ILE A 740 -13.24 -5.06 -63.25
N VAL A 741 -14.07 -6.11 -63.38
CA VAL A 741 -14.12 -7.19 -62.38
C VAL A 741 -12.76 -7.87 -62.24
N ALA A 742 -12.10 -8.21 -63.36
CA ALA A 742 -10.78 -8.83 -63.33
C ALA A 742 -9.73 -7.94 -62.64
N LEU A 743 -9.80 -6.63 -62.87
CA LEU A 743 -8.90 -5.65 -62.23
C LEU A 743 -9.16 -5.54 -60.72
N LEU A 744 -10.43 -5.46 -60.29
CA LEU A 744 -10.80 -5.44 -58.87
C LEU A 744 -10.33 -6.72 -58.16
N GLN A 745 -10.52 -7.90 -58.78
CA GLN A 745 -10.05 -9.18 -58.24
C GLN A 745 -8.54 -9.24 -58.10
N LYS A 746 -7.80 -8.80 -59.13
CA LYS A 746 -6.35 -8.73 -59.10
C LYS A 746 -5.87 -7.82 -57.95
N ARG A 747 -6.42 -6.61 -57.87
CA ARG A 747 -6.07 -5.63 -56.84
C ARG A 747 -6.48 -6.11 -55.45
N PHE A 748 -7.60 -6.81 -55.31
CA PHE A 748 -8.01 -7.43 -54.05
C PHE A 748 -6.95 -8.40 -53.54
N VAL A 749 -6.42 -9.26 -54.41
CA VAL A 749 -5.39 -10.22 -54.02
C VAL A 749 -4.08 -9.54 -53.62
N GLU A 750 -3.67 -8.51 -54.37
CA GLU A 750 -2.47 -7.74 -54.05
C GLU A 750 -2.60 -7.02 -52.70
N VAL A 751 -3.68 -6.25 -52.51
CA VAL A 751 -3.91 -5.46 -51.30
C VAL A 751 -4.15 -6.34 -50.07
N MET A 752 -4.85 -7.46 -50.22
CA MET A 752 -5.09 -8.38 -49.10
C MET A 752 -3.77 -9.01 -48.62
N GLY A 753 -2.80 -9.27 -49.49
CA GLY A 753 -1.47 -9.72 -49.09
C GLY A 753 -0.76 -8.71 -48.17
N GLU A 754 -0.82 -7.42 -48.52
CA GLU A 754 -0.26 -6.32 -47.71
C GLU A 754 -1.02 -6.14 -46.38
N VAL A 755 -2.35 -6.26 -46.40
CA VAL A 755 -3.18 -6.20 -45.19
C VAL A 755 -2.89 -7.37 -44.26
N LEU A 756 -2.69 -8.58 -44.79
CA LEU A 756 -2.28 -9.73 -43.98
C LEU A 756 -0.91 -9.49 -43.33
N ALA A 757 0.06 -8.95 -44.07
CA ALA A 757 1.37 -8.57 -43.52
C ALA A 757 1.25 -7.51 -42.42
N SER A 758 0.40 -6.51 -42.61
CA SER A 758 0.17 -5.44 -41.63
C SER A 758 -0.55 -5.92 -40.37
N LEU A 759 -1.54 -6.81 -40.51
CA LEU A 759 -2.38 -7.26 -39.39
C LEU A 759 -1.82 -8.50 -38.67
N ASN A 760 -0.84 -9.20 -39.27
CA ASN A 760 -0.19 -10.38 -38.72
C ASN A 760 1.34 -10.28 -38.79
N PRO A 761 1.96 -9.21 -38.25
CA PRO A 761 3.40 -8.98 -38.34
C PRO A 761 4.25 -10.03 -37.59
N ASP A 762 3.60 -10.77 -36.68
CA ASP A 762 4.14 -11.83 -35.85
C ASP A 762 4.03 -13.22 -36.48
N ALA A 763 3.44 -13.37 -37.68
CA ALA A 763 3.39 -14.64 -38.39
C ALA A 763 4.82 -15.19 -38.66
N LYS A 764 5.13 -16.38 -38.16
CA LYS A 764 6.45 -17.00 -38.24
C LYS A 764 6.50 -18.20 -39.16
N MET A 765 7.61 -18.33 -39.89
CA MET A 765 7.94 -19.56 -40.61
C MET A 765 8.13 -20.73 -39.64
N VAL A 766 7.72 -21.93 -40.06
CA VAL A 766 7.96 -23.16 -39.31
C VAL A 766 8.74 -24.14 -40.18
N ASP A 767 9.85 -24.64 -39.64
CA ASP A 767 10.70 -25.58 -40.38
C ASP A 767 9.95 -26.87 -40.69
N GLY A 768 9.98 -27.29 -41.96
CA GLY A 768 9.28 -28.48 -42.45
C GLY A 768 7.76 -28.37 -42.59
N VAL A 769 7.15 -27.20 -42.40
CA VAL A 769 5.70 -26.95 -42.57
C VAL A 769 5.46 -25.73 -43.45
N ASP A 770 4.70 -25.91 -44.53
CA ASP A 770 4.18 -24.78 -45.31
C ASP A 770 3.01 -24.14 -44.55
N VAL A 771 3.16 -22.87 -44.18
CA VAL A 771 2.14 -22.11 -43.43
C VAL A 771 1.23 -21.38 -44.42
N PHE A 772 -0.09 -21.63 -44.34
CA PHE A 772 -1.07 -21.04 -45.23
C PHE A 772 -2.11 -20.19 -44.49
N TYR A 773 -2.53 -19.10 -45.12
CA TYR A 773 -3.64 -18.26 -44.69
C TYR A 773 -4.76 -18.38 -45.73
N THR A 774 -5.84 -19.07 -45.36
CA THR A 774 -7.03 -19.24 -46.20
C THR A 774 -8.06 -18.22 -45.78
N ILE A 775 -8.43 -17.31 -46.67
CA ILE A 775 -9.39 -16.24 -46.40
C ILE A 775 -10.70 -16.57 -47.11
N ASN A 776 -11.76 -16.76 -46.34
CA ASN A 776 -13.11 -16.97 -46.84
C ASN A 776 -13.90 -15.67 -46.68
N PHE A 777 -14.53 -15.19 -47.75
CA PHE A 777 -15.13 -13.85 -47.77
C PHE A 777 -16.38 -13.75 -48.64
N GLY A 778 -17.24 -12.78 -48.32
CA GLY A 778 -18.44 -12.47 -49.09
C GLY A 778 -18.18 -11.48 -50.23
N VAL A 779 -18.70 -11.78 -51.41
CA VAL A 779 -18.65 -10.93 -52.59
C VAL A 779 -20.06 -10.56 -53.02
N TYR A 780 -20.27 -9.33 -53.47
CA TYR A 780 -21.51 -8.88 -54.07
C TYR A 780 -21.30 -8.49 -55.54
N THR A 781 -21.93 -9.25 -56.45
CA THR A 781 -21.91 -9.00 -57.91
C THR A 781 -23.27 -8.50 -58.43
N GLY A 782 -24.20 -8.18 -57.52
CA GLY A 782 -25.64 -8.09 -57.76
C GLY A 782 -26.42 -9.22 -57.09
N THR A 783 -25.73 -10.32 -56.82
CA THR A 783 -26.12 -11.41 -55.92
C THR A 783 -25.01 -11.64 -54.89
N ALA A 784 -25.37 -12.12 -53.70
CA ALA A 784 -24.38 -12.48 -52.68
C ALA A 784 -23.72 -13.82 -53.02
N GLU A 785 -22.39 -13.87 -52.97
CA GLU A 785 -21.57 -15.03 -53.25
C GLU A 785 -20.51 -15.21 -52.17
N ASN A 786 -20.06 -16.44 -51.95
CA ASN A 786 -18.93 -16.73 -51.06
C ASN A 786 -17.71 -17.10 -51.90
N TRP A 787 -16.57 -16.56 -51.53
CA TRP A 787 -15.29 -16.75 -52.22
C TRP A 787 -14.21 -17.13 -51.22
N THR A 788 -13.13 -17.69 -51.74
CA THR A 788 -11.93 -18.04 -50.97
C THR A 788 -10.69 -17.59 -51.71
N VAL A 789 -9.62 -17.31 -50.97
CA VAL A 789 -8.28 -17.03 -51.49
C VAL A 789 -7.24 -17.56 -50.49
N VAL A 790 -6.10 -18.04 -50.99
CA VAL A 790 -5.04 -18.59 -50.15
C VAL A 790 -3.73 -17.82 -50.34
N TYR A 791 -3.07 -17.52 -49.24
CA TYR A 791 -1.71 -16.98 -49.19
C TYR A 791 -0.79 -17.97 -48.49
N LYS A 792 0.45 -18.07 -48.96
CA LYS A 792 1.53 -18.82 -48.32
C LYS A 792 2.44 -17.84 -47.59
N LEU A 793 2.81 -18.14 -46.35
CA LEU A 793 3.88 -17.43 -45.67
C LEU A 793 5.22 -17.88 -46.26
N VAL A 794 6.00 -16.94 -46.80
CA VAL A 794 7.28 -17.23 -47.48
C VAL A 794 8.50 -16.71 -46.72
N ALA A 795 8.26 -15.78 -45.80
CA ALA A 795 9.20 -15.36 -44.76
C ALA A 795 8.37 -14.80 -43.59
N ASP A 796 8.99 -14.60 -42.43
CA ASP A 796 8.33 -13.98 -41.28
C ASP A 796 7.58 -12.70 -41.68
N GLY A 797 6.27 -12.66 -41.39
CA GLY A 797 5.37 -11.56 -41.73
C GLY A 797 5.15 -11.29 -43.23
N LYS A 798 5.60 -12.17 -44.14
CA LYS A 798 5.50 -11.97 -45.60
C LYS A 798 4.67 -13.05 -46.27
N PHE A 799 3.62 -12.60 -46.95
CA PHE A 799 2.63 -13.45 -47.59
C PHE A 799 2.72 -13.35 -49.11
N GLU A 800 2.71 -14.51 -49.79
CA GLU A 800 2.59 -14.60 -51.23
C GLU A 800 1.27 -15.25 -51.61
N TYR A 801 0.58 -14.67 -52.58
CA TYR A 801 -0.65 -15.25 -53.13
C TYR A 801 -0.35 -16.62 -53.77
N VAL A 802 -1.14 -17.63 -53.41
CA VAL A 802 -1.10 -18.93 -54.07
C VAL A 802 -1.85 -18.82 -55.39
N GLU A 803 -1.12 -18.81 -56.51
CA GLU A 803 -1.68 -18.62 -57.84
C GLU A 803 -2.84 -19.58 -58.13
N GLY A 804 -3.97 -19.02 -58.58
CA GLY A 804 -5.19 -19.78 -58.89
C GLY A 804 -6.05 -20.14 -57.68
N SER A 805 -5.68 -19.74 -56.46
CA SER A 805 -6.47 -20.03 -55.25
C SER A 805 -7.71 -19.15 -55.06
N LEU A 806 -7.81 -18.05 -55.82
CA LEU A 806 -8.99 -17.17 -55.78
C LEU A 806 -10.15 -17.87 -56.50
N ALA A 807 -11.13 -18.36 -55.74
CA ALA A 807 -12.21 -19.16 -56.28
C ALA A 807 -13.54 -18.93 -55.55
N LYS A 808 -14.64 -19.12 -56.28
CA LYS A 808 -15.98 -19.16 -55.69
C LYS A 808 -16.17 -20.46 -54.90
N ARG A 809 -16.76 -20.36 -53.71
CA ARG A 809 -16.98 -21.45 -52.76
C ARG A 809 -18.42 -21.99 -52.82
#